data_AF-A0A7S4MER5-F1
#
_entry.id   AF-A0A7S4MER5-F1
#
_cell.length_a   1.000
_cell.length_b   1.000
_cell.length_c   1.000
_cell.angle_alpha   90.00
_cell.angle_beta   90.00
_cell.angle_gamma   90.00
#
_symmetry.space_group_name_H-M   'P 1'
#
loop_
_entity.id
_entity.type
_entity.pdbx_description
1 polymer ?
#
loop_
_entity_poly.entity_id
_entity_poly.type
_entity_poly.pdbx_seq_one_letter_code
_entity_poly.pdbx_strand_id
1 'polypeptide(L)'
;MNRFIGCAALVAALLSASATTAFAFVPRPKFGAPYLSDAGKVLRMSSETAPSSSVTPNYNAVHVAKTGGRGSRTAGQAAFESGLSLGAPIALRPGGGHFLTRGGVQVTAHVEEVQHSNKPIVGGEQTNSASMIEDLVDKLDTRRGVLLSSSYEFPGRYARWSVGFTDPPLEISGRGQKCTVRALNKRGMVLLPAVTGAMQQMKEEGTLENVQIEDGKVEVTVVPPPPVGTFSEEERSRQPSLFSVVRSLVDLFGVSPAIAESVDGGQFGLYGSFGYDLTFQFEPIKLAQERPDNQRDILLYLPDEILVVDQNRGDAWKMAYDFSFDGKSTQGMERSGEAAPFEPYDEESGEFNDRDTPLGEFTESVERAKREFAVGNLFEAVLSQTFRRKLDESNKPSSIFRRLRSRNPAPYGFFMNLGEDEFLVGASPEMFVRCEATDENAYFPGAVRVETCPISGTVARGADALEDALRVKSLIMNAKEESELTMCTDVDRNDKSRICIPGSVQVIGRRQIEMYSRLIHTVDHVEGYLRPEFDALDAFLCHTWAVTVTGAPKTWAIQFVEDNERSSRAWYGGAVGMVGFDGGLNTGLTLRTVRVKNGIAEVRAGATLLYDSDPAAEELETELKASAMIDAVVEKGPEDEGHLQADSTPTEEKIEMVGEGKHIILIDHEDSFVHTLGNYLRQTGAEVKTLRSGPSALDTIEQMIKEGNKPDMVVLSPGPGNPSDFALSTTLSFLVKNRIPGFGVCLGLQGMVEHFGGTLGVLGYPLHGKPTPVSLTPLGKSDDSIFRGIPETFDVARYHSLHGIKDKLPSCLEVTALSEDGIVMGIKHAELPYAAVQFHPESILTNPAHGMMILKNALAFLHYDADGENFLDERTSAVEIIAQLENLGVSELKERLLSVGLSSTGTKSQLMVRLALWMHKSEEFKAGRLELAGMTVPELRELKQGLGLKGTTPTKGELTNALEECFSGSIQC
;
A
#
# COMPACT_ATOMS: atom_id res chain seq x y z
N MET A 1 -15.23 -8.04 -62.86
CA MET A 1 -13.85 -7.89 -63.37
C MET A 1 -12.91 -7.97 -62.16
N ASN A 2 -12.15 -9.08 -62.09
CA ASN A 2 -10.87 -9.34 -61.40
C ASN A 2 -10.58 -8.53 -60.12
N ARG A 3 -10.45 -9.05 -58.90
CA ARG A 3 -10.14 -10.39 -58.38
C ARG A 3 -10.91 -10.59 -57.07
N PHE A 4 -11.94 -11.41 -57.13
CA PHE A 4 -12.54 -12.18 -56.04
C PHE A 4 -12.67 -13.59 -56.62
N ILE A 5 -12.37 -14.64 -55.85
CA ILE A 5 -12.26 -16.08 -56.19
C ILE A 5 -10.81 -16.55 -56.05
N GLY A 6 -10.50 -17.20 -54.91
CA GLY A 6 -9.22 -17.87 -54.72
C GLY A 6 -8.78 -18.12 -53.27
N CYS A 7 -9.67 -18.48 -52.34
CA CYS A 7 -9.26 -19.02 -51.03
C CYS A 7 -10.16 -20.13 -50.47
N ALA A 8 -11.12 -20.65 -51.25
CA ALA A 8 -12.00 -21.74 -50.84
C ALA A 8 -11.51 -23.14 -51.31
N ALA A 9 -10.27 -23.26 -51.81
CA ALA A 9 -9.77 -24.48 -52.45
C ALA A 9 -8.57 -25.16 -51.77
N LEU A 10 -8.07 -24.64 -50.63
CA LEU A 10 -6.90 -25.23 -49.96
C LEU A 10 -7.24 -26.15 -48.76
N VAL A 11 -8.49 -26.14 -48.28
CA VAL A 11 -8.91 -26.96 -47.11
C VAL A 11 -9.40 -28.36 -47.53
N ALA A 12 -9.62 -28.60 -48.82
CA ALA A 12 -10.14 -29.87 -49.33
C ALA A 12 -9.06 -30.85 -49.85
N ALA A 13 -7.77 -30.51 -49.77
CA ALA A 13 -6.68 -31.30 -50.38
C ALA A 13 -5.75 -32.03 -49.38
N LEU A 14 -6.01 -31.96 -48.06
CA LEU A 14 -5.19 -32.64 -47.03
C LEU A 14 -5.90 -33.80 -46.32
N LEU A 15 -7.10 -34.19 -46.78
CA LEU A 15 -7.87 -35.31 -46.21
C LEU A 15 -8.17 -36.38 -47.28
N SER A 16 -7.13 -37.01 -47.83
CA SER A 16 -7.24 -38.33 -48.46
C SER A 16 -5.86 -38.95 -48.74
N ALA A 17 -5.68 -40.21 -48.34
CA ALA A 17 -4.53 -41.11 -48.56
C ALA A 17 -3.44 -41.04 -47.45
N SER A 18 -3.06 -42.08 -46.70
CA SER A 18 -3.26 -43.53 -46.83
C SER A 18 -3.04 -44.24 -45.48
N ALA A 19 -3.77 -45.33 -45.25
CA ALA A 19 -3.60 -46.27 -44.15
C ALA A 19 -2.71 -47.46 -44.55
N THR A 20 -1.92 -48.01 -43.60
CA THR A 20 -1.46 -49.41 -43.36
C THR A 20 -0.18 -49.34 -42.49
N THR A 21 0.09 -50.09 -41.41
CA THR A 21 -0.27 -51.47 -41.02
C THR A 21 0.00 -51.70 -39.50
N ALA A 22 -0.74 -52.65 -38.94
CA ALA A 22 -0.83 -53.22 -37.57
C ALA A 22 0.46 -53.55 -36.76
N PHE A 23 0.34 -53.55 -35.41
CA PHE A 23 0.47 -54.68 -34.44
C PHE A 23 0.61 -54.11 -33.00
N ALA A 24 -0.41 -54.14 -32.14
CA ALA A 24 -0.80 -55.19 -31.18
C ALA A 24 -0.29 -54.94 -29.74
N PHE A 25 -1.20 -54.59 -28.81
CA PHE A 25 -1.05 -54.88 -27.37
C PHE A 25 -2.41 -55.21 -26.73
N VAL A 26 -2.35 -56.16 -25.79
CA VAL A 26 -3.43 -56.98 -25.20
C VAL A 26 -4.19 -56.23 -24.06
N PRO A 27 -5.50 -56.49 -23.82
CA PRO A 27 -6.32 -55.72 -22.88
C PRO A 27 -6.59 -56.44 -21.54
N ARG A 28 -6.85 -55.68 -20.47
CA ARG A 28 -7.57 -56.08 -19.23
C ARG A 28 -8.18 -54.83 -18.53
N PRO A 29 -9.21 -54.95 -17.67
CA PRO A 29 -10.60 -55.26 -18.00
C PRO A 29 -11.61 -54.21 -17.48
N LYS A 30 -12.87 -54.39 -17.90
CA LYS A 30 -14.07 -53.56 -17.69
C LYS A 30 -14.65 -53.61 -16.27
N PHE A 31 -15.22 -52.46 -15.85
CA PHE A 31 -16.52 -52.29 -15.17
C PHE A 31 -17.10 -50.95 -15.71
N GLY A 32 -18.36 -50.72 -16.08
CA GLY A 32 -19.58 -51.51 -16.02
C GLY A 32 -20.87 -50.65 -15.89
N ALA A 33 -21.14 -49.74 -16.84
CA ALA A 33 -22.46 -49.18 -17.26
C ALA A 33 -23.31 -48.34 -16.25
N PRO A 34 -24.43 -47.67 -16.65
CA PRO A 34 -24.95 -47.36 -18.00
C PRO A 34 -25.33 -45.88 -18.25
N TYR A 35 -25.26 -45.46 -19.52
CA TYR A 35 -25.95 -44.27 -20.06
C TYR A 35 -27.43 -44.59 -20.33
N LEU A 36 -28.33 -43.69 -19.94
CA LEU A 36 -29.72 -43.66 -20.38
C LEU A 36 -29.95 -42.44 -21.26
N SER A 37 -30.46 -42.74 -22.45
CA SER A 37 -30.97 -41.85 -23.49
C SER A 37 -32.20 -41.08 -23.03
N ASP A 38 -32.32 -39.80 -23.40
CA ASP A 38 -33.57 -39.32 -23.99
C ASP A 38 -33.37 -38.09 -24.87
N ALA A 39 -33.87 -38.20 -26.10
CA ALA A 39 -33.88 -37.17 -27.11
C ALA A 39 -35.27 -36.53 -27.16
N GLY A 40 -35.32 -35.21 -27.36
CA GLY A 40 -36.46 -34.55 -27.98
C GLY A 40 -37.05 -33.39 -27.21
N LYS A 41 -36.67 -32.17 -27.59
CA LYS A 41 -37.60 -31.05 -27.76
C LYS A 41 -36.96 -29.94 -28.60
N VAL A 42 -37.36 -29.90 -29.86
CA VAL A 42 -37.17 -28.80 -30.80
C VAL A 42 -38.16 -27.70 -30.42
N LEU A 43 -37.71 -26.46 -30.26
CA LEU A 43 -38.56 -25.28 -30.25
C LEU A 43 -38.13 -24.32 -31.37
N ARG A 44 -39.08 -24.13 -32.30
CA ARG A 44 -39.00 -23.27 -33.48
C ARG A 44 -38.86 -21.79 -33.08
N MET A 45 -37.94 -21.08 -33.75
CA MET A 45 -37.91 -19.61 -33.77
C MET A 45 -38.97 -19.09 -34.73
N SER A 46 -39.83 -18.18 -34.26
CA SER A 46 -40.74 -17.38 -35.09
C SER A 46 -40.14 -16.00 -35.34
N SER A 47 -40.17 -15.61 -36.61
CA SER A 47 -39.78 -14.31 -37.15
C SER A 47 -40.93 -13.30 -37.09
N GLU A 48 -40.73 -12.16 -36.42
CA GLU A 48 -41.49 -10.93 -36.68
C GLU A 48 -40.56 -9.71 -36.69
N THR A 49 -40.75 -8.88 -37.70
CA THR A 49 -39.99 -7.68 -38.06
C THR A 49 -40.76 -6.40 -37.69
N ALA A 50 -40.10 -5.40 -37.08
CA ALA A 50 -40.21 -3.93 -37.32
C ALA A 50 -39.69 -3.11 -36.10
N PRO A 51 -39.41 -1.79 -36.21
CA PRO A 51 -38.73 -1.04 -37.26
C PRO A 51 -37.53 -0.20 -36.73
N SER A 52 -36.78 0.39 -37.65
CA SER A 52 -35.60 1.24 -37.43
C SER A 52 -35.90 2.58 -36.73
N SER A 53 -35.13 2.90 -35.67
CA SER A 53 -34.91 4.28 -35.22
C SER A 53 -33.44 4.49 -34.85
N SER A 54 -32.81 5.46 -35.50
CA SER A 54 -31.44 5.93 -35.26
C SER A 54 -31.25 6.40 -33.81
N VAL A 55 -30.36 5.75 -33.06
CA VAL A 55 -29.90 6.22 -31.75
C VAL A 55 -28.38 6.20 -31.75
N THR A 56 -27.78 7.37 -31.61
CA THR A 56 -26.36 7.60 -31.32
C THR A 56 -25.96 6.82 -30.06
N PRO A 57 -24.83 6.10 -30.01
CA PRO A 57 -24.45 5.37 -28.81
C PRO A 57 -24.03 6.37 -27.71
N ASN A 58 -24.79 6.37 -26.61
CA ASN A 58 -24.40 7.03 -25.37
C ASN A 58 -23.45 6.09 -24.61
N TYR A 59 -22.16 6.44 -24.51
CA TYR A 59 -21.13 5.62 -23.87
C TYR A 59 -21.16 5.63 -22.33
N ASN A 60 -22.13 6.30 -21.68
CA ASN A 60 -22.18 6.47 -20.22
C ASN A 60 -23.31 5.72 -19.50
N ALA A 61 -23.82 4.62 -20.04
CA ALA A 61 -24.72 3.75 -19.30
C ALA A 61 -24.51 2.28 -19.68
N VAL A 62 -23.64 1.58 -18.97
CA VAL A 62 -23.69 0.13 -18.92
C VAL A 62 -24.97 -0.24 -18.18
N HIS A 63 -26.03 -0.54 -18.93
CA HIS A 63 -27.21 -1.20 -18.39
C HIS A 63 -26.81 -2.63 -18.03
N VAL A 64 -26.36 -2.84 -16.78
CA VAL A 64 -26.21 -4.17 -16.21
C VAL A 64 -27.63 -4.76 -16.14
N ALA A 65 -27.88 -5.82 -16.89
CA ALA A 65 -29.11 -6.57 -16.77
C ALA A 65 -29.26 -7.05 -15.32
N LYS A 66 -30.29 -6.55 -14.62
CA LYS A 66 -30.73 -7.11 -13.33
C LYS A 66 -31.43 -8.46 -13.54
N THR A 67 -30.75 -9.42 -14.18
CA THR A 67 -30.97 -10.82 -13.86
C THR A 67 -29.98 -11.16 -12.77
N GLY A 68 -30.19 -10.58 -11.59
CA GLY A 68 -29.52 -11.02 -10.38
C GLY A 68 -29.81 -12.51 -10.24
N GLY A 69 -28.75 -13.32 -10.33
CA GLY A 69 -28.81 -14.72 -9.94
C GLY A 69 -29.49 -14.81 -8.58
N ARG A 70 -30.45 -15.74 -8.45
CA ARG A 70 -31.03 -16.09 -7.15
C ARG A 70 -29.88 -16.25 -6.16
N GLY A 71 -29.95 -15.54 -5.03
CA GLY A 71 -28.89 -15.39 -4.04
C GLY A 71 -27.95 -16.58 -3.93
N SER A 72 -26.91 -16.58 -4.76
CA SER A 72 -25.76 -17.46 -4.60
C SER A 72 -24.93 -16.80 -3.52
N ARG A 73 -24.74 -17.54 -2.42
CA ARG A 73 -23.81 -17.16 -1.35
C ARG A 73 -22.49 -16.73 -1.99
N THR A 74 -21.86 -15.69 -1.48
CA THR A 74 -20.52 -15.35 -1.95
C THR A 74 -19.56 -16.48 -1.57
N ALA A 75 -18.52 -16.73 -2.37
CA ALA A 75 -17.50 -17.73 -2.03
C ALA A 75 -16.90 -17.47 -0.63
N GLY A 76 -16.77 -16.19 -0.23
CA GLY A 76 -16.33 -15.82 1.12
C GLY A 76 -17.33 -16.16 2.24
N GLN A 77 -18.65 -16.08 1.99
CA GLN A 77 -19.67 -16.55 2.93
C GLN A 77 -19.68 -18.08 3.04
N ALA A 78 -19.48 -18.80 1.94
CA ALA A 78 -19.37 -20.25 1.93
C ALA A 78 -18.09 -20.72 2.65
N ALA A 79 -16.94 -20.08 2.42
CA ALA A 79 -15.66 -20.39 3.06
C ALA A 79 -15.67 -20.13 4.58
N PHE A 80 -16.36 -19.08 5.02
CA PHE A 80 -16.54 -18.79 6.45
C PHE A 80 -17.43 -19.82 7.14
N GLU A 81 -18.53 -20.24 6.50
CA GLU A 81 -19.43 -21.29 7.01
C GLU A 81 -18.80 -22.69 7.00
N SER A 82 -17.88 -22.97 6.06
CA SER A 82 -17.18 -24.26 5.93
C SER A 82 -15.88 -24.36 6.75
N GLY A 83 -15.54 -23.33 7.55
CA GLY A 83 -14.33 -23.33 8.37
C GLY A 83 -13.01 -23.30 7.58
N LEU A 84 -13.07 -22.94 6.29
CA LEU A 84 -11.92 -22.88 5.39
C LEU A 84 -11.14 -21.60 5.66
N SER A 85 -10.27 -21.71 6.65
CA SER A 85 -9.22 -20.76 6.97
C SER A 85 -8.13 -20.89 5.90
N LEU A 86 -8.34 -20.25 4.75
CA LEU A 86 -7.53 -20.47 3.57
C LEU A 86 -6.06 -20.09 3.79
N GLY A 87 -5.16 -21.06 3.59
CA GLY A 87 -3.74 -20.97 3.88
C GLY A 87 -3.33 -21.37 5.30
N ALA A 88 -4.25 -21.51 6.25
CA ALA A 88 -3.93 -22.06 7.58
C ALA A 88 -3.89 -23.59 7.54
N PRO A 89 -3.31 -24.23 8.58
CA PRO A 89 -3.40 -25.67 8.76
C PRO A 89 -4.84 -26.18 8.58
N ILE A 90 -5.00 -27.19 7.72
CA ILE A 90 -6.29 -27.68 7.20
C ILE A 90 -7.20 -28.20 8.33
N ALA A 91 -6.62 -28.70 9.43
CA ALA A 91 -7.34 -29.50 10.42
C ALA A 91 -7.60 -28.79 11.76
N LEU A 92 -8.58 -29.32 12.49
CA LEU A 92 -8.57 -29.32 13.96
C LEU A 92 -7.26 -29.97 14.46
N ARG A 93 -6.84 -29.69 15.69
CA ARG A 93 -5.62 -30.29 16.27
C ARG A 93 -5.55 -31.81 15.97
N PRO A 94 -4.47 -32.30 15.35
CA PRO A 94 -4.39 -33.69 14.90
C PRO A 94 -4.37 -34.67 16.08
N GLY A 95 -4.83 -35.91 15.85
CA GLY A 95 -4.86 -36.94 16.88
C GLY A 95 -3.51 -37.64 17.12
N GLY A 96 -2.56 -37.50 16.19
CA GLY A 96 -1.36 -38.34 16.16
C GLY A 96 -1.68 -39.81 15.87
N GLY A 97 -0.67 -40.66 15.87
CA GLY A 97 -0.83 -42.10 15.63
C GLY A 97 0.24 -42.70 14.72
N HIS A 98 -0.02 -43.93 14.26
CA HIS A 98 0.90 -44.70 13.43
C HIS A 98 0.33 -44.87 12.03
N PHE A 99 1.17 -44.65 11.02
CA PHE A 99 0.82 -44.88 9.62
C PHE A 99 2.00 -45.37 8.80
N LEU A 100 1.70 -45.88 7.61
CA LEU A 100 2.69 -46.31 6.63
C LEU A 100 2.59 -45.38 5.42
N THR A 101 3.72 -44.82 5.00
CA THR A 101 3.77 -44.03 3.76
C THR A 101 3.63 -44.94 2.53
N ARG A 102 3.30 -44.37 1.37
CA ARG A 102 3.22 -45.11 0.10
C ARG A 102 4.53 -45.84 -0.25
N GLY A 103 5.67 -45.24 0.06
CA GLY A 103 6.99 -45.86 -0.13
C GLY A 103 7.45 -46.77 1.01
N GLY A 104 6.59 -47.11 1.97
CA GLY A 104 6.85 -48.13 2.99
C GLY A 104 7.64 -47.65 4.21
N VAL A 105 7.75 -46.34 4.45
CA VAL A 105 8.32 -45.80 5.69
C VAL A 105 7.23 -45.83 6.76
N GLN A 106 7.51 -46.48 7.89
CA GLN A 106 6.59 -46.46 9.02
C GLN A 106 6.82 -45.16 9.81
N VAL A 107 5.75 -44.41 10.04
CA VAL A 107 5.79 -43.12 10.75
C VAL A 107 4.91 -43.20 11.99
N THR A 108 5.43 -42.67 13.09
CA THR A 108 4.68 -42.43 14.33
C THR A 108 4.63 -40.93 14.58
N ALA A 109 3.45 -40.33 14.49
CA ALA A 109 3.23 -38.93 14.80
C ALA A 109 2.75 -38.78 16.26
N HIS A 110 3.43 -37.94 17.01
CA HIS A 110 3.09 -37.53 18.36
C HIS A 110 2.62 -36.08 18.34
N VAL A 111 1.49 -35.80 18.97
CA VAL A 111 0.93 -34.45 19.06
C VAL A 111 0.90 -34.02 20.52
N GLU A 112 1.54 -32.90 20.81
CA GLU A 112 1.58 -32.28 22.12
C GLU A 112 0.84 -30.93 22.07
N GLU A 113 -0.14 -30.75 22.96
CA GLU A 113 -0.83 -29.47 23.11
C GLU A 113 0.13 -28.41 23.67
N VAL A 114 0.10 -27.23 23.07
CA VAL A 114 0.83 -26.06 23.56
C VAL A 114 -0.20 -25.02 24.00
N GLN A 115 0.02 -24.42 25.16
CA GLN A 115 -0.84 -23.33 25.61
C GLN A 115 -0.76 -22.15 24.62
N HIS A 116 -1.88 -21.83 23.96
CA HIS A 116 -1.94 -20.69 23.07
C HIS A 116 -1.87 -19.36 23.84
N SER A 117 -1.02 -18.45 23.36
CA SER A 117 -0.91 -17.07 23.83
C SER A 117 -0.31 -16.20 22.73
N ASN A 118 -0.75 -14.93 22.67
CA ASN A 118 -0.16 -13.91 21.81
C ASN A 118 0.95 -13.10 22.51
N LYS A 119 1.25 -13.42 23.78
CA LYS A 119 2.31 -12.78 24.57
C LYS A 119 3.27 -13.82 25.14
N PRO A 120 4.59 -13.65 24.98
CA PRO A 120 5.56 -14.56 25.57
C PRO A 120 5.50 -14.47 27.10
N ILE A 121 5.68 -15.60 27.77
CA ILE A 121 5.89 -15.66 29.23
C ILE A 121 7.35 -15.31 29.51
N VAL A 122 7.57 -14.36 30.41
CA VAL A 122 8.91 -13.97 30.88
C VAL A 122 9.15 -14.58 32.26
N GLY A 123 10.12 -15.48 32.39
CA GLY A 123 10.65 -15.94 33.68
C GLY A 123 9.89 -17.06 34.41
N GLY A 124 9.40 -18.09 33.72
CA GLY A 124 8.82 -19.30 34.33
C GLY A 124 9.15 -20.60 33.57
N GLU A 125 8.91 -21.77 34.17
CA GLU A 125 9.13 -23.09 33.54
C GLU A 125 8.09 -23.44 32.46
N GLN A 126 6.95 -22.75 32.43
CA GLN A 126 5.90 -22.94 31.42
C GLN A 126 6.18 -22.10 30.17
N THR A 127 6.23 -22.76 29.01
CA THR A 127 6.29 -22.10 27.70
C THR A 127 4.92 -22.10 27.03
N ASN A 128 4.58 -21.00 26.38
CA ASN A 128 3.38 -20.87 25.55
C ASN A 128 3.76 -20.71 24.08
N SER A 129 2.77 -20.68 23.19
CA SER A 129 3.01 -20.58 21.74
C SER A 129 3.87 -19.37 21.34
N ALA A 130 3.66 -18.20 21.95
CA ALA A 130 4.46 -17.00 21.67
C ALA A 130 5.93 -17.15 22.11
N SER A 131 6.17 -17.70 23.31
CA SER A 131 7.54 -17.99 23.78
C SER A 131 8.24 -18.99 22.85
N MET A 132 7.55 -20.05 22.42
CA MET A 132 8.15 -21.05 21.53
C MET A 132 8.47 -20.51 20.13
N ILE A 133 7.66 -19.58 19.60
CA ILE A 133 7.96 -18.90 18.34
C ILE A 133 9.20 -18.02 18.48
N GLU A 134 9.35 -17.28 19.59
CA GLU A 134 10.56 -16.48 19.84
C GLU A 134 11.80 -17.36 20.03
N ASP A 135 11.69 -18.47 20.76
CA ASP A 135 12.78 -19.45 20.90
C ASP A 135 13.18 -20.02 19.53
N LEU A 136 12.21 -20.28 18.65
CA LEU A 136 12.48 -20.74 17.29
C LEU A 136 13.21 -19.68 16.47
N VAL A 137 12.77 -18.42 16.54
CA VAL A 137 13.43 -17.28 15.89
C VAL A 137 14.89 -17.16 16.34
N ASP A 138 15.18 -17.30 17.63
CA ASP A 138 16.56 -17.25 18.11
C ASP A 138 17.40 -18.46 17.68
N LYS A 139 16.82 -19.66 17.67
CA LYS A 139 17.51 -20.86 17.19
C LYS A 139 17.88 -20.77 15.71
N LEU A 140 17.05 -20.16 14.88
CA LEU A 140 17.29 -20.05 13.43
C LEU A 140 18.54 -19.23 13.08
N ASP A 141 19.06 -18.39 13.97
CA ASP A 141 20.38 -17.74 13.74
C ASP A 141 21.54 -18.75 13.70
N THR A 142 21.37 -19.94 14.27
CA THR A 142 22.45 -20.93 14.44
C THR A 142 22.10 -22.33 13.94
N ARG A 143 20.81 -22.62 13.71
CA ARG A 143 20.29 -23.95 13.38
C ARG A 143 19.51 -23.88 12.08
N ARG A 144 19.76 -24.84 11.19
CA ARG A 144 18.98 -25.02 9.96
C ARG A 144 17.50 -25.24 10.32
N GLY A 145 16.62 -24.60 9.57
CA GLY A 145 15.19 -24.64 9.86
C GLY A 145 14.40 -23.59 9.09
N VAL A 146 13.09 -23.62 9.31
CA VAL A 146 12.13 -22.74 8.63
C VAL A 146 11.08 -22.29 9.65
N LEU A 147 10.72 -21.02 9.59
CA LEU A 147 9.52 -20.44 10.17
C LEU A 147 8.74 -19.77 9.05
N LEU A 148 7.50 -20.23 8.81
CA LEU A 148 6.50 -19.61 7.96
C LEU A 148 5.44 -18.97 8.86
N SER A 149 4.95 -17.79 8.50
CA SER A 149 3.90 -17.11 9.26
C SER A 149 3.03 -16.23 8.38
N SER A 150 1.72 -16.31 8.56
CA SER A 150 0.77 -15.34 8.05
C SER A 150 0.31 -14.44 9.19
N SER A 151 0.56 -13.14 9.09
CA SER A 151 0.09 -12.12 10.05
C SER A 151 -1.09 -11.33 9.52
N TYR A 152 -1.51 -11.60 8.28
CA TYR A 152 -2.59 -10.94 7.59
C TYR A 152 -3.85 -11.81 7.57
N GLU A 153 -5.01 -11.16 7.55
CA GLU A 153 -6.29 -11.84 7.45
C GLU A 153 -7.09 -11.19 6.34
N PHE A 154 -7.59 -12.01 5.42
CA PHE A 154 -8.52 -11.60 4.40
C PHE A 154 -9.59 -12.69 4.26
N PRO A 155 -10.88 -12.36 4.49
CA PRO A 155 -11.95 -13.37 4.51
C PRO A 155 -11.97 -14.23 3.24
N GLY A 156 -11.92 -15.55 3.42
CA GLY A 156 -11.92 -16.50 2.30
C GLY A 156 -10.65 -16.48 1.45
N ARG A 157 -9.52 -15.99 1.97
CA ARG A 157 -8.22 -16.05 1.27
C ARG A 157 -7.03 -16.32 2.18
N TYR A 158 -6.91 -15.55 3.27
CA TYR A 158 -5.79 -15.62 4.21
C TYR A 158 -6.30 -15.68 5.64
N ALA A 159 -5.61 -16.46 6.46
CA ALA A 159 -5.80 -16.50 7.90
C ALA A 159 -4.46 -16.36 8.62
N ARG A 160 -4.51 -16.09 9.92
CA ARG A 160 -3.31 -15.88 10.75
C ARG A 160 -2.82 -17.17 11.38
N TRP A 161 -1.57 -17.52 11.12
CA TRP A 161 -0.94 -18.74 11.61
C TRP A 161 0.58 -18.63 11.60
N SER A 162 1.25 -19.53 12.31
CA SER A 162 2.69 -19.72 12.25
C SER A 162 3.03 -21.21 12.29
N VAL A 163 3.95 -21.64 11.43
CA VAL A 163 4.45 -23.01 11.36
C VAL A 163 5.97 -22.97 11.29
N GLY A 164 6.66 -23.74 12.12
CA GLY A 164 8.12 -23.78 12.01
C GLY A 164 8.83 -24.86 12.80
N PHE A 165 10.11 -25.02 12.50
CA PHE A 165 10.97 -26.09 13.01
C PHE A 165 12.45 -25.74 12.90
N THR A 166 13.28 -26.48 13.64
CA THR A 166 14.75 -26.51 13.52
C THR A 166 15.23 -27.95 13.49
N ASP A 167 16.48 -28.15 13.06
CA ASP A 167 17.17 -29.44 13.07
C ASP A 167 16.51 -30.54 12.21
N PRO A 168 16.09 -30.22 10.97
CA PRO A 168 15.43 -31.20 10.10
C PRO A 168 16.35 -32.40 9.80
N PRO A 169 15.84 -33.65 9.78
CA PRO A 169 16.64 -34.81 9.42
C PRO A 169 17.25 -34.81 8.01
N LEU A 170 16.52 -34.34 7.00
CA LEU A 170 16.98 -34.34 5.60
C LEU A 170 16.94 -32.95 4.98
N GLU A 171 17.89 -32.72 4.10
CA GLU A 171 17.97 -31.60 3.16
C GLU A 171 17.94 -32.12 1.72
N ILE A 172 17.16 -31.47 0.87
CA ILE A 172 17.10 -31.69 -0.57
C ILE A 172 17.56 -30.39 -1.22
N SER A 173 18.73 -30.41 -1.85
CA SER A 173 19.34 -29.23 -2.49
C SER A 173 19.68 -29.55 -3.94
N GLY A 174 19.44 -28.61 -4.86
CA GLY A 174 19.71 -28.84 -6.28
C GLY A 174 20.11 -27.60 -7.04
N ARG A 175 20.85 -27.81 -8.14
CA ARG A 175 21.27 -26.79 -9.09
C ARG A 175 21.32 -27.39 -10.51
N GLY A 176 20.64 -26.75 -11.46
CA GLY A 176 20.47 -27.29 -12.80
C GLY A 176 19.91 -28.72 -12.75
N GLN A 177 20.63 -29.69 -13.31
CA GLN A 177 20.21 -31.10 -13.33
C GLN A 177 20.74 -31.93 -12.15
N LYS A 178 21.54 -31.34 -11.25
CA LYS A 178 22.13 -32.05 -10.12
C LYS A 178 21.30 -31.81 -8.86
N CYS A 179 20.99 -32.89 -8.14
CA CYS A 179 20.28 -32.84 -6.87
C CYS A 179 21.01 -33.69 -5.83
N THR A 180 21.02 -33.23 -4.58
CA THR A 180 21.59 -33.91 -3.44
C THR A 180 20.53 -34.04 -2.36
N VAL A 181 20.33 -35.26 -1.85
CA VAL A 181 19.57 -35.51 -0.62
C VAL A 181 20.56 -35.87 0.49
N ARG A 182 20.68 -35.01 1.50
CA ARG A 182 21.66 -35.12 2.59
C ARG A 182 20.98 -35.40 3.91
N ALA A 183 21.53 -36.33 4.69
CA ALA A 183 21.18 -36.48 6.10
C ALA A 183 21.93 -35.44 6.92
N LEU A 184 21.20 -34.61 7.67
CA LEU A 184 21.77 -33.57 8.52
C LEU A 184 22.06 -34.08 9.94
N ASN A 185 21.48 -35.22 10.33
CA ASN A 185 21.68 -35.83 11.63
C ASN A 185 21.49 -37.37 11.56
N LYS A 186 21.66 -38.04 12.70
CA LYS A 186 21.52 -39.51 12.81
C LYS A 186 20.13 -40.01 12.42
N ARG A 187 19.10 -39.18 12.58
CA ARG A 187 17.72 -39.53 12.23
C ARG A 187 17.53 -39.51 10.72
N GLY A 188 18.16 -38.56 10.03
CA GLY A 188 18.25 -38.54 8.55
C GLY A 188 18.93 -39.79 7.98
N MET A 189 19.96 -40.31 8.66
CA MET A 189 20.65 -41.54 8.25
C MET A 189 19.73 -42.78 8.23
N VAL A 190 18.65 -42.79 9.02
CA VAL A 190 17.64 -43.88 9.02
C VAL A 190 16.79 -43.82 7.75
N LEU A 191 16.57 -42.63 7.19
CA LEU A 191 15.73 -42.40 6.01
C LEU A 191 16.48 -42.52 4.68
N LEU A 192 17.80 -42.30 4.66
CA LEU A 192 18.59 -42.38 3.43
C LEU A 192 18.45 -43.70 2.66
N PRO A 193 18.34 -44.89 3.28
CA PRO A 193 18.09 -46.14 2.53
C PRO A 193 16.78 -46.12 1.74
N ALA A 194 15.71 -45.54 2.29
CA ALA A 194 14.43 -45.42 1.59
C ALA A 194 14.54 -44.46 0.40
N VAL A 195 15.19 -43.31 0.60
CA VAL A 195 15.51 -42.34 -0.46
C VAL A 195 16.37 -42.99 -1.55
N THR A 196 17.39 -43.75 -1.16
CA THR A 196 18.29 -44.45 -2.08
C THR A 196 17.51 -45.42 -2.96
N GLY A 197 16.60 -46.19 -2.38
CA GLY A 197 15.73 -47.10 -3.14
C GLY A 197 14.88 -46.36 -4.17
N ALA A 198 14.25 -45.24 -3.79
CA ALA A 198 13.47 -44.41 -4.70
C ALA A 198 14.32 -43.82 -5.84
N MET A 199 15.52 -43.31 -5.54
CA MET A 199 16.44 -42.78 -6.56
C MET A 199 16.96 -43.88 -7.50
N GLN A 200 17.24 -45.09 -6.97
CA GLN A 200 17.63 -46.24 -7.80
C GLN A 200 16.52 -46.66 -8.76
N GLN A 201 15.27 -46.68 -8.28
CA GLN A 201 14.12 -46.96 -9.13
C GLN A 201 13.99 -45.92 -10.26
N MET A 202 14.12 -44.63 -9.96
CA MET A 202 14.09 -43.58 -10.99
C MET A 202 15.21 -43.73 -12.04
N LYS A 203 16.38 -44.25 -11.63
CA LYS A 203 17.47 -44.58 -12.55
C LYS A 203 17.12 -45.76 -13.46
N GLU A 204 16.48 -46.80 -12.92
CA GLU A 204 15.99 -47.94 -13.71
C GLU A 204 14.89 -47.53 -14.71
N GLU A 205 14.03 -46.58 -14.32
CA GLU A 205 13.00 -45.98 -15.18
C GLU A 205 13.56 -45.01 -16.23
N GLY A 206 14.83 -44.63 -16.13
CA GLY A 206 15.52 -43.76 -17.09
C GLY A 206 15.33 -42.26 -16.87
N THR A 207 14.79 -41.84 -15.72
CA THR A 207 14.63 -40.42 -15.35
C THR A 207 15.90 -39.83 -14.75
N LEU A 208 16.77 -40.67 -14.18
CA LEU A 208 18.08 -40.28 -13.67
C LEU A 208 19.19 -40.93 -14.48
N GLU A 209 20.21 -40.15 -14.84
CA GLU A 209 21.43 -40.65 -15.48
C GLU A 209 22.33 -41.35 -14.46
N ASN A 210 22.46 -40.73 -13.28
CA ASN A 210 23.39 -41.17 -12.25
C ASN A 210 22.77 -41.09 -10.86
N VAL A 211 23.20 -42.02 -10.00
CA VAL A 211 22.88 -42.08 -8.57
C VAL A 211 24.17 -42.50 -7.87
N GLN A 212 24.72 -41.60 -7.07
CA GLN A 212 25.92 -41.80 -6.26
C GLN A 212 25.52 -41.79 -4.80
N ILE A 213 26.00 -42.78 -4.07
CA ILE A 213 25.71 -42.95 -2.65
C ILE A 213 27.03 -42.75 -1.93
N GLU A 214 27.09 -41.72 -1.10
CA GLU A 214 28.22 -41.44 -0.22
C GLU A 214 27.72 -41.50 1.23
N ASP A 215 28.65 -41.55 2.19
CA ASP A 215 28.27 -41.56 3.60
C ASP A 215 27.53 -40.24 3.93
N GLY A 216 26.27 -40.35 4.30
CA GLY A 216 25.40 -39.22 4.66
C GLY A 216 24.72 -38.47 3.51
N LYS A 217 24.87 -38.87 2.24
CA LYS A 217 24.13 -38.24 1.13
C LYS A 217 23.92 -39.14 -0.09
N VAL A 218 22.85 -38.85 -0.84
CA VAL A 218 22.55 -39.41 -2.16
C VAL A 218 22.61 -38.28 -3.17
N GLU A 219 23.50 -38.39 -4.15
CA GLU A 219 23.66 -37.42 -5.23
C GLU A 219 23.14 -38.01 -6.54
N VAL A 220 22.31 -37.24 -7.23
CA VAL A 220 21.67 -37.68 -8.46
C VAL A 220 21.82 -36.64 -9.56
N THR A 221 21.88 -37.13 -10.80
CA THR A 221 21.82 -36.30 -12.00
C THR A 221 20.57 -36.68 -12.78
N VAL A 222 19.66 -35.72 -12.94
CA VAL A 222 18.46 -35.87 -13.76
C VAL A 222 18.86 -35.86 -15.23
N VAL A 223 18.22 -36.69 -16.05
CA VAL A 223 18.47 -36.68 -17.50
C VAL A 223 18.02 -35.34 -18.09
N PRO A 224 18.66 -34.85 -19.16
CA PRO A 224 18.19 -33.66 -19.85
C PRO A 224 16.76 -33.85 -20.38
N PRO A 225 15.92 -32.80 -20.38
CA PRO A 225 14.62 -32.89 -21.01
C PRO A 225 14.77 -33.18 -22.51
N PRO A 226 13.81 -33.90 -23.12
CA PRO A 226 13.83 -34.16 -24.54
C PRO A 226 13.68 -32.85 -25.34
N PRO A 227 14.12 -32.81 -26.62
CA PRO A 227 14.08 -31.58 -27.42
C PRO A 227 12.68 -30.98 -27.51
N VAL A 228 12.58 -29.64 -27.48
CA VAL A 228 11.31 -28.92 -27.66
C VAL A 228 10.60 -29.38 -28.94
N GLY A 229 9.29 -29.59 -28.84
CA GLY A 229 8.44 -30.10 -29.93
C GLY A 229 8.34 -31.62 -30.02
N THR A 230 9.01 -32.37 -29.12
CA THR A 230 8.87 -33.84 -29.01
C THR A 230 7.83 -34.29 -28.00
N PHE A 231 7.33 -33.37 -27.18
CA PHE A 231 6.26 -33.57 -26.20
C PHE A 231 5.20 -32.46 -26.38
N SER A 232 3.99 -32.69 -25.87
CA SER A 232 2.92 -31.67 -25.90
C SER A 232 3.16 -30.57 -24.86
N GLU A 233 2.66 -29.35 -25.08
CA GLU A 233 2.84 -28.26 -24.11
C GLU A 233 2.22 -28.57 -22.73
N GLU A 234 1.15 -29.36 -22.71
CA GLU A 234 0.51 -29.86 -21.49
C GLU A 234 1.43 -30.80 -20.68
N GLU A 235 2.34 -31.52 -21.34
CA GLU A 235 3.32 -32.41 -20.70
C GLU A 235 4.61 -31.69 -20.28
N ARG A 236 4.71 -30.37 -20.49
CA ARG A 236 5.95 -29.62 -20.20
C ARG A 236 6.36 -29.70 -18.74
N SER A 237 5.43 -29.63 -17.79
CA SER A 237 5.70 -29.77 -16.36
C SER A 237 6.11 -31.19 -15.93
N ARG A 238 5.92 -32.17 -16.82
CA ARG A 238 6.28 -33.58 -16.60
C ARG A 238 7.67 -33.93 -17.15
N GLN A 239 8.35 -33.01 -17.83
CA GLN A 239 9.69 -33.27 -18.34
C GLN A 239 10.70 -33.47 -17.19
N PRO A 240 11.72 -34.32 -17.38
CA PRO A 240 12.76 -34.55 -16.38
C PRO A 240 13.38 -33.24 -15.88
N SER A 241 13.29 -33.01 -14.58
CA SER A 241 13.82 -31.81 -13.90
C SER A 241 14.08 -32.11 -12.41
N LEU A 242 14.56 -31.13 -11.64
CA LEU A 242 14.65 -31.28 -10.18
C LEU A 242 13.30 -31.63 -9.54
N PHE A 243 12.18 -31.20 -10.14
CA PHE A 243 10.85 -31.54 -9.67
C PHE A 243 10.49 -33.02 -9.85
N SER A 244 11.16 -33.76 -10.75
CA SER A 244 11.03 -35.22 -10.83
C SER A 244 11.55 -35.88 -9.55
N VAL A 245 12.65 -35.37 -8.98
CA VAL A 245 13.20 -35.85 -7.70
C VAL A 245 12.26 -35.49 -6.55
N VAL A 246 11.78 -34.25 -6.48
CA VAL A 246 10.82 -33.80 -5.47
C VAL A 246 9.54 -34.64 -5.53
N ARG A 247 9.00 -34.90 -6.72
CA ARG A 247 7.81 -35.72 -6.93
C ARG A 247 8.01 -37.16 -6.43
N SER A 248 9.15 -37.78 -6.73
CA SER A 248 9.51 -39.11 -6.21
C SER A 248 9.60 -39.14 -4.68
N LEU A 249 10.12 -38.08 -4.05
CA LEU A 249 10.13 -37.97 -2.58
C LEU A 249 8.72 -37.76 -2.02
N VAL A 250 7.88 -36.97 -2.67
CA VAL A 250 6.47 -36.81 -2.31
C VAL A 250 5.73 -38.15 -2.40
N ASP A 251 6.01 -38.95 -3.41
CA ASP A 251 5.44 -40.29 -3.53
C ASP A 251 5.99 -41.27 -2.47
N LEU A 252 7.29 -41.20 -2.15
CA LEU A 252 7.93 -42.03 -1.11
C LEU A 252 7.30 -41.80 0.27
N PHE A 253 7.08 -40.53 0.64
CA PHE A 253 6.50 -40.15 1.94
C PHE A 253 4.99 -39.94 1.89
N GLY A 254 4.37 -40.11 0.72
CA GLY A 254 2.97 -39.82 0.49
C GLY A 254 2.02 -40.54 1.43
N VAL A 255 0.98 -39.84 1.86
CA VAL A 255 -0.10 -40.36 2.71
C VAL A 255 -1.44 -40.27 1.99
N SER A 256 -2.46 -40.98 2.49
CA SER A 256 -3.84 -40.79 2.01
C SER A 256 -4.46 -39.55 2.67
N PRO A 257 -5.37 -38.82 2.01
CA PRO A 257 -6.04 -37.65 2.59
C PRO A 257 -6.67 -37.91 3.97
N ALA A 258 -7.29 -39.08 4.17
CA ALA A 258 -7.89 -39.45 5.46
C ALA A 258 -6.87 -39.59 6.61
N ILE A 259 -5.64 -40.00 6.30
CA ILE A 259 -4.53 -40.04 7.27
C ILE A 259 -4.03 -38.61 7.52
N ALA A 260 -3.84 -37.82 6.46
CA ALA A 260 -3.41 -36.43 6.60
C ALA A 260 -4.37 -35.63 7.50
N GLU A 261 -5.67 -35.74 7.27
CA GLU A 261 -6.68 -35.01 8.04
C GLU A 261 -6.73 -35.42 9.52
N SER A 262 -6.65 -36.72 9.82
CA SER A 262 -6.86 -37.24 11.18
C SER A 262 -5.59 -37.39 12.02
N VAL A 263 -4.43 -37.62 11.39
CA VAL A 263 -3.18 -38.03 12.06
C VAL A 263 -2.16 -36.91 12.08
N ASP A 264 -2.00 -36.15 10.99
CA ASP A 264 -0.93 -35.14 10.87
C ASP A 264 -1.39 -33.70 10.57
N GLY A 265 -2.68 -33.47 10.33
CA GLY A 265 -3.25 -32.15 10.07
C GLY A 265 -2.74 -31.49 8.79
N GLY A 266 -2.22 -32.25 7.83
CA GLY A 266 -1.66 -31.76 6.57
C GLY A 266 -0.31 -31.03 6.73
N GLN A 267 0.40 -31.26 7.83
CA GLN A 267 1.70 -30.60 8.12
C GLN A 267 2.90 -31.50 7.84
N PHE A 268 2.69 -32.75 7.42
CA PHE A 268 3.79 -33.62 7.03
C PHE A 268 4.17 -33.36 5.57
N GLY A 269 5.35 -32.80 5.34
CA GLY A 269 5.77 -32.35 4.01
C GLY A 269 7.20 -31.84 3.94
N LEU A 270 7.54 -31.27 2.78
CA LEU A 270 8.81 -30.61 2.50
C LEU A 270 8.66 -29.09 2.59
N TYR A 271 9.59 -28.42 3.25
CA TYR A 271 9.53 -26.98 3.51
C TYR A 271 10.80 -26.29 3.06
N GLY A 272 10.69 -25.14 2.39
CA GLY A 272 11.87 -24.37 2.02
C GLY A 272 11.63 -23.39 0.88
N SER A 273 12.62 -23.27 0.00
CA SER A 273 12.70 -22.23 -1.01
C SER A 273 12.98 -22.80 -2.41
N PHE A 274 12.44 -22.13 -3.41
CA PHE A 274 12.51 -22.41 -4.83
C PHE A 274 13.09 -21.17 -5.52
N GLY A 275 14.26 -21.30 -6.13
CA GLY A 275 14.99 -20.21 -6.77
C GLY A 275 14.53 -19.94 -8.19
N TYR A 276 14.73 -18.71 -8.66
CA TYR A 276 14.26 -18.23 -9.96
C TYR A 276 14.79 -19.07 -11.14
N ASP A 277 16.05 -19.51 -11.06
CA ASP A 277 16.73 -20.25 -12.12
C ASP A 277 16.12 -21.65 -12.40
N LEU A 278 15.20 -22.13 -11.56
CA LEU A 278 14.40 -23.33 -11.86
C LEU A 278 13.70 -23.24 -13.23
N THR A 279 13.31 -22.03 -13.64
CA THR A 279 12.64 -21.78 -14.93
C THR A 279 13.46 -22.24 -16.14
N PHE A 280 14.78 -22.18 -16.05
CA PHE A 280 15.68 -22.55 -17.15
C PHE A 280 15.76 -24.05 -17.40
N GLN A 281 15.14 -24.88 -16.55
CA GLN A 281 15.03 -26.32 -16.77
C GLN A 281 13.91 -26.69 -17.75
N PHE A 282 12.97 -25.77 -18.00
CA PHE A 282 11.79 -26.02 -18.84
C PHE A 282 11.50 -24.92 -19.87
N GLU A 283 12.16 -23.77 -19.77
CA GLU A 283 12.17 -22.72 -20.80
C GLU A 283 13.52 -22.69 -21.55
N PRO A 284 13.54 -22.63 -22.89
CA PRO A 284 14.76 -22.58 -23.67
C PRO A 284 15.39 -21.17 -23.64
N ILE A 285 15.92 -20.78 -22.49
CA ILE A 285 16.57 -19.48 -22.27
C ILE A 285 18.06 -19.57 -22.55
N LYS A 286 18.60 -18.59 -23.29
CA LYS A 286 20.03 -18.43 -23.48
C LYS A 286 20.59 -17.66 -22.29
N LEU A 287 21.35 -18.35 -21.45
CA LEU A 287 22.01 -17.75 -20.28
C LEU A 287 23.09 -16.76 -20.72
N ALA A 288 23.04 -15.54 -20.17
CA ALA A 288 23.98 -14.44 -20.40
C ALA A 288 24.74 -14.05 -19.12
N GLN A 289 24.15 -14.27 -17.94
CA GLN A 289 24.73 -13.87 -16.65
C GLN A 289 25.60 -15.00 -16.05
N GLU A 290 26.57 -14.62 -15.21
CA GLU A 290 27.38 -15.58 -14.45
C GLU A 290 26.65 -16.01 -13.17
N ARG A 291 26.67 -17.31 -12.85
CA ARG A 291 26.09 -17.85 -11.60
C ARG A 291 27.20 -18.30 -10.66
N PRO A 292 27.19 -17.88 -9.38
CA PRO A 292 28.12 -18.40 -8.38
C PRO A 292 28.05 -19.93 -8.26
N ASP A 293 29.18 -20.56 -7.95
CA ASP A 293 29.24 -22.02 -7.87
C ASP A 293 28.37 -22.63 -6.76
N ASN A 294 28.20 -21.86 -5.69
CA ASN A 294 27.39 -22.20 -4.52
C ASN A 294 25.94 -21.67 -4.59
N GLN A 295 25.47 -21.23 -5.77
CA GLN A 295 24.04 -20.93 -5.95
C GLN A 295 23.22 -22.23 -5.94
N ARG A 296 22.09 -22.21 -5.23
CA ARG A 296 21.13 -23.31 -5.18
C ARG A 296 19.83 -22.86 -5.82
N ASP A 297 19.23 -23.71 -6.65
CA ASP A 297 17.97 -23.44 -7.34
C ASP A 297 16.77 -24.01 -6.57
N ILE A 298 17.00 -24.98 -5.69
CA ILE A 298 15.99 -25.50 -4.77
C ILE A 298 16.66 -25.90 -3.46
N LEU A 299 16.03 -25.59 -2.34
CA LEU A 299 16.39 -26.13 -1.04
C LEU A 299 15.14 -26.42 -0.22
N LEU A 300 14.92 -27.68 0.10
CA LEU A 300 13.81 -28.16 0.91
C LEU A 300 14.31 -29.00 2.07
N TYR A 301 13.62 -28.91 3.21
CA TYR A 301 13.86 -29.72 4.39
C TYR A 301 12.70 -30.66 4.65
N LEU A 302 13.01 -31.87 5.12
CA LEU A 302 12.03 -32.75 5.77
C LEU A 302 12.17 -32.57 7.29
N PRO A 303 11.22 -31.90 7.97
CA PRO A 303 11.22 -31.80 9.42
C PRO A 303 10.69 -33.06 10.09
N ASP A 304 11.06 -33.26 11.35
CA ASP A 304 10.53 -34.32 12.22
C ASP A 304 10.05 -33.82 13.59
N GLU A 305 10.07 -32.51 13.78
CA GLU A 305 9.36 -31.79 14.83
C GLU A 305 8.87 -30.46 14.24
N ILE A 306 7.60 -30.12 14.40
CA ILE A 306 6.97 -28.92 13.84
C ILE A 306 6.11 -28.26 14.92
N LEU A 307 6.31 -26.98 15.15
CA LEU A 307 5.40 -26.14 15.95
C LEU A 307 4.35 -25.53 15.02
N VAL A 308 3.09 -25.64 15.40
CA VAL A 308 1.95 -25.06 14.68
C VAL A 308 1.17 -24.16 15.64
N VAL A 309 0.90 -22.94 15.20
CA VAL A 309 0.13 -21.94 15.94
C VAL A 309 -0.95 -21.38 15.02
N ASP A 310 -2.21 -21.65 15.33
CA ASP A 310 -3.36 -21.06 14.66
C ASP A 310 -3.86 -19.89 15.51
N GLN A 311 -3.49 -18.68 15.11
CA GLN A 311 -3.83 -17.46 15.86
C GLN A 311 -5.32 -17.11 15.72
N ASN A 312 -5.96 -17.56 14.64
CA ASN A 312 -7.36 -17.28 14.37
C ASN A 312 -8.26 -18.13 15.28
N ARG A 313 -7.91 -19.42 15.45
CA ARG A 313 -8.62 -20.33 16.36
C ARG A 313 -8.15 -20.23 17.81
N GLY A 314 -6.99 -19.62 18.05
CA GLY A 314 -6.39 -19.55 19.38
C GLY A 314 -5.90 -20.92 19.86
N ASP A 315 -5.35 -21.72 18.96
CA ASP A 315 -4.87 -23.08 19.21
C ASP A 315 -3.39 -23.21 18.83
N ALA A 316 -2.65 -24.08 19.53
CA ALA A 316 -1.26 -24.36 19.26
C ALA A 316 -0.89 -25.80 19.66
N TRP A 317 -0.04 -26.42 18.87
CA TRP A 317 0.46 -27.77 19.13
C TRP A 317 1.83 -27.99 18.51
N LYS A 318 2.54 -28.98 19.03
CA LYS A 318 3.79 -29.48 18.48
C LYS A 318 3.59 -30.89 17.96
N MET A 319 4.08 -31.13 16.76
CA MET A 319 4.06 -32.42 16.08
C MET A 319 5.46 -32.99 16.05
N ALA A 320 5.64 -34.23 16.50
CA ALA A 320 6.91 -34.91 16.46
C ALA A 320 6.77 -36.26 15.74
N TYR A 321 7.61 -36.50 14.74
CA TYR A 321 7.58 -37.70 13.91
C TYR A 321 8.74 -38.63 14.28
N ASP A 322 8.46 -39.91 14.39
CA ASP A 322 9.47 -40.98 14.47
C ASP A 322 9.32 -41.92 13.28
N PHE A 323 10.44 -42.16 12.59
CA PHE A 323 10.49 -42.94 11.37
C PHE A 323 11.10 -44.31 11.63
N SER A 324 10.59 -45.33 10.98
CA SER A 324 11.18 -46.66 10.95
C SER A 324 11.20 -47.21 9.53
N PHE A 325 12.36 -47.71 9.11
CA PHE A 325 12.58 -48.30 7.80
C PHE A 325 13.70 -49.36 7.89
N ASP A 326 13.50 -50.49 7.21
CA ASP A 326 14.46 -51.60 7.15
C ASP A 326 15.03 -52.02 8.53
N GLY A 327 14.15 -52.17 9.51
CA GLY A 327 14.51 -52.59 10.88
C GLY A 327 15.24 -51.55 11.73
N LYS A 328 15.52 -50.35 11.20
CA LYS A 328 16.06 -49.20 11.94
C LYS A 328 14.91 -48.26 12.32
N SER A 329 15.04 -47.60 13.48
CA SER A 329 14.03 -46.66 13.97
C SER A 329 14.71 -45.42 14.55
N THR A 330 14.08 -44.26 14.39
CA THR A 330 14.50 -43.02 15.06
C THR A 330 13.96 -42.92 16.49
N GLN A 331 13.06 -43.81 16.91
CA GLN A 331 12.45 -43.75 18.23
C GLN A 331 13.52 -43.74 19.34
N GLY A 332 13.46 -42.74 20.23
CA GLY A 332 14.43 -42.55 21.31
C GLY A 332 15.76 -41.91 20.88
N MET A 333 15.95 -41.59 19.60
CA MET A 333 17.07 -40.78 19.13
C MET A 333 16.79 -39.29 19.37
N GLU A 334 17.82 -38.57 19.82
CA GLU A 334 17.78 -37.12 20.00
C GLU A 334 17.53 -36.38 18.68
N ARG A 335 16.65 -35.37 18.72
CA ARG A 335 16.42 -34.41 17.62
C ARG A 335 17.49 -33.33 17.70
N SER A 336 18.67 -33.62 17.18
CA SER A 336 19.81 -32.71 17.15
C SER A 336 20.16 -32.29 15.72
N GLY A 337 20.83 -31.14 15.61
CA GLY A 337 21.41 -30.62 14.39
C GLY A 337 22.80 -30.03 14.66
N GLU A 338 23.48 -29.62 13.60
CA GLU A 338 24.73 -28.87 13.69
C GLU A 338 24.41 -27.40 14.01
N ALA A 339 25.15 -26.82 14.97
CA ALA A 339 25.09 -25.38 15.22
C ALA A 339 26.15 -24.69 14.38
N ALA A 340 25.72 -23.85 13.44
CA ALA A 340 26.55 -22.99 12.62
C ALA A 340 26.05 -21.54 12.83
N PRO A 341 26.69 -20.76 13.73
CA PRO A 341 26.24 -19.42 14.00
C PRO A 341 26.41 -18.51 12.78
N PHE A 342 25.49 -17.56 12.63
CA PHE A 342 25.63 -16.44 11.71
C PHE A 342 27.00 -15.78 11.84
N GLU A 343 27.65 -15.52 10.70
CA GLU A 343 28.92 -14.81 10.63
C GLU A 343 28.70 -13.35 10.18
N PRO A 344 29.09 -12.35 10.98
CA PRO A 344 29.10 -10.95 10.57
C PRO A 344 29.98 -10.69 9.34
N TYR A 345 29.76 -9.55 8.68
CA TYR A 345 30.58 -9.16 7.52
C TYR A 345 32.06 -9.04 7.90
N ASP A 346 32.91 -9.74 7.17
CA ASP A 346 34.36 -9.63 7.29
C ASP A 346 34.87 -8.40 6.51
N GLU A 347 35.37 -7.38 7.23
CA GLU A 347 35.95 -6.18 6.62
C GLU A 347 37.22 -6.45 5.80
N GLU A 348 37.86 -7.62 5.96
CA GLU A 348 39.03 -8.04 5.19
C GLU A 348 38.66 -8.75 3.87
N SER A 349 37.37 -9.05 3.63
CA SER A 349 36.88 -9.87 2.51
C SER A 349 36.93 -9.20 1.11
N GLY A 350 37.27 -7.91 1.02
CA GLY A 350 37.51 -7.19 -0.24
C GLY A 350 36.61 -5.97 -0.48
N GLU A 351 36.44 -5.57 -1.75
CA GLU A 351 35.61 -4.41 -2.13
C GLU A 351 34.11 -4.72 -1.95
N PHE A 352 33.46 -3.94 -1.09
CA PHE A 352 32.01 -3.98 -0.90
C PHE A 352 31.31 -3.03 -1.88
N ASN A 353 30.33 -3.53 -2.61
CA ASN A 353 29.47 -2.72 -3.47
C ASN A 353 28.03 -2.73 -2.94
N ASP A 354 27.52 -1.54 -2.60
CA ASP A 354 26.21 -1.34 -1.98
C ASP A 354 25.04 -1.47 -2.97
N ARG A 355 25.29 -1.45 -4.28
CA ARG A 355 24.29 -1.76 -5.32
C ARG A 355 24.93 -2.34 -6.58
N ASP A 356 24.28 -3.34 -7.20
CA ASP A 356 24.83 -3.93 -8.44
C ASP A 356 24.65 -3.04 -9.68
N THR A 357 23.59 -2.24 -9.70
CA THR A 357 23.18 -1.38 -10.81
C THR A 357 23.45 0.07 -10.45
N PRO A 358 24.42 0.74 -11.08
CA PRO A 358 24.69 2.16 -10.86
C PRO A 358 23.49 3.06 -11.20
N LEU A 359 23.42 4.22 -10.53
CA LEU A 359 22.35 5.20 -10.78
C LEU A 359 22.31 5.63 -12.25
N GLY A 360 21.13 5.59 -12.86
CA GLY A 360 20.88 5.90 -14.26
C GLY A 360 20.95 4.69 -15.20
N GLU A 361 21.60 3.59 -14.82
CA GLU A 361 21.63 2.39 -15.67
C GLU A 361 20.29 1.64 -15.68
N PHE A 362 19.52 1.71 -14.58
CA PHE A 362 18.17 1.18 -14.57
C PHE A 362 17.29 1.97 -15.55
N THR A 363 17.40 3.30 -15.55
CA THR A 363 16.76 4.19 -16.53
C THR A 363 17.08 3.78 -17.98
N GLU A 364 18.34 3.46 -18.31
CA GLU A 364 18.69 2.96 -19.66
C GLU A 364 18.04 1.62 -20.00
N SER A 365 17.87 0.74 -18.99
CA SER A 365 17.22 -0.56 -19.14
C SER A 365 15.72 -0.41 -19.38
N VAL A 366 15.07 0.57 -18.75
CA VAL A 366 13.68 0.93 -19.04
C VAL A 366 13.53 1.44 -20.47
N GLU A 367 14.45 2.30 -20.93
CA GLU A 367 14.46 2.76 -22.33
C GLU A 367 14.68 1.64 -23.34
N ARG A 368 15.46 0.59 -22.99
CA ARG A 368 15.57 -0.64 -23.80
C ARG A 368 14.25 -1.38 -23.86
N ALA A 369 13.59 -1.61 -22.72
CA ALA A 369 12.29 -2.30 -22.66
C ALA A 369 11.25 -1.58 -23.52
N LYS A 370 11.20 -0.24 -23.47
CA LYS A 370 10.30 0.58 -24.30
C LYS A 370 10.50 0.39 -25.80
N ARG A 371 11.73 0.17 -26.27
CA ARG A 371 12.00 -0.16 -27.68
C ARG A 371 11.46 -1.53 -28.05
N GLU A 372 11.58 -2.51 -27.17
CA GLU A 372 11.02 -3.86 -27.37
C GLU A 372 9.48 -3.85 -27.37
N PHE A 373 8.86 -3.06 -26.49
CA PHE A 373 7.41 -2.82 -26.49
C PHE A 373 6.94 -2.19 -27.81
N ALA A 374 7.66 -1.18 -28.31
CA ALA A 374 7.31 -0.46 -29.53
C ALA A 374 7.25 -1.35 -30.78
N VAL A 375 8.06 -2.42 -30.82
CA VAL A 375 8.10 -3.38 -31.94
C VAL A 375 7.27 -4.65 -31.68
N GLY A 376 6.64 -4.75 -30.50
CA GLY A 376 5.77 -5.87 -30.13
C GLY A 376 6.49 -7.14 -29.71
N ASN A 377 7.77 -7.05 -29.31
CA ASN A 377 8.51 -8.19 -28.75
C ASN A 377 8.09 -8.50 -27.32
N LEU A 378 7.71 -7.45 -26.57
CA LEU A 378 7.22 -7.52 -25.20
C LEU A 378 5.93 -6.69 -25.08
N PHE A 379 5.13 -6.96 -24.05
CA PHE A 379 4.00 -6.14 -23.60
C PHE A 379 4.29 -5.53 -22.23
N GLU A 380 4.96 -6.31 -21.39
CA GLU A 380 5.35 -5.99 -20.03
C GLU A 380 6.68 -6.69 -19.71
N ALA A 381 7.53 -6.06 -18.91
CA ALA A 381 8.75 -6.67 -18.39
C ALA A 381 9.03 -6.18 -16.98
N VAL A 382 9.48 -7.05 -16.09
CA VAL A 382 9.84 -6.70 -14.71
C VAL A 382 11.34 -6.82 -14.55
N LEU A 383 12.03 -5.69 -14.55
CA LEU A 383 13.45 -5.61 -14.25
C LEU A 383 13.67 -5.26 -12.78
N SER A 384 14.81 -5.69 -12.25
CA SER A 384 15.17 -5.52 -10.86
C SER A 384 16.64 -5.18 -10.68
N GLN A 385 16.94 -4.55 -9.54
CA GLN A 385 18.29 -4.24 -9.10
C GLN A 385 18.49 -4.66 -7.64
N THR A 386 19.75 -4.92 -7.28
CA THR A 386 20.13 -5.44 -5.97
C THR A 386 20.83 -4.37 -5.15
N PHE A 387 20.36 -4.16 -3.92
CA PHE A 387 20.95 -3.30 -2.91
C PHE A 387 21.54 -4.15 -1.80
N ARG A 388 22.70 -3.75 -1.26
CA ARG A 388 23.45 -4.51 -0.27
C ARG A 388 23.76 -3.69 0.97
N ARG A 389 23.75 -4.34 2.12
CA ARG A 389 24.21 -3.78 3.40
C ARG A 389 25.08 -4.79 4.13
N LYS A 390 26.15 -4.31 4.75
CA LYS A 390 26.98 -5.10 5.67
C LYS A 390 26.20 -5.32 6.96
N LEU A 391 26.26 -6.53 7.50
CA LEU A 391 25.67 -6.88 8.78
C LEU A 391 26.75 -7.02 9.85
N ASP A 392 26.39 -6.64 11.06
CA ASP A 392 27.15 -6.87 12.28
C ASP A 392 26.34 -7.76 13.23
N GLU A 393 26.92 -8.10 14.39
CA GLU A 393 26.27 -8.87 15.45
C GLU A 393 24.93 -8.28 15.92
N SER A 394 24.75 -6.96 15.81
CA SER A 394 23.51 -6.31 16.23
C SER A 394 22.37 -6.46 15.21
N ASN A 395 22.71 -6.76 13.95
CA ASN A 395 21.79 -6.90 12.82
C ASN A 395 21.75 -8.32 12.26
N LYS A 396 21.87 -9.33 13.14
CA LYS A 396 21.69 -10.74 12.81
C LYS A 396 20.29 -11.03 12.21
N PRO A 397 20.12 -12.13 11.46
CA PRO A 397 18.87 -12.45 10.75
C PRO A 397 17.60 -12.42 11.62
N SER A 398 17.65 -12.92 12.86
CA SER A 398 16.51 -12.86 13.78
C SER A 398 16.07 -11.44 14.14
N SER A 399 17.01 -10.51 14.32
CA SER A 399 16.72 -9.10 14.56
C SER A 399 16.02 -8.46 13.36
N ILE A 400 16.48 -8.78 12.15
CA ILE A 400 15.86 -8.33 10.90
C ILE A 400 14.42 -8.86 10.81
N PHE A 401 14.20 -10.15 11.08
CA PHE A 401 12.87 -10.76 11.05
C PHE A 401 11.91 -10.11 12.04
N ARG A 402 12.34 -9.84 13.29
CA ARG A 402 11.50 -9.17 14.30
C ARG A 402 11.06 -7.78 13.84
N ARG A 403 12.01 -6.97 13.34
CA ARG A 403 11.72 -5.62 12.80
C ARG A 403 10.80 -5.68 11.59
N LEU A 404 11.01 -6.65 10.70
CA LEU A 404 10.16 -6.82 9.53
C LEU A 404 8.73 -7.22 9.92
N ARG A 405 8.58 -8.16 10.86
CA ARG A 405 7.28 -8.64 11.36
C ARG A 405 6.48 -7.53 12.05
N SER A 406 7.12 -6.63 12.81
CA SER A 406 6.42 -5.53 13.47
C SER A 406 6.02 -4.43 12.47
N ARG A 407 6.89 -4.14 11.49
CA ARG A 407 6.64 -3.07 10.52
C ARG A 407 5.67 -3.51 9.42
N ASN A 408 5.87 -4.67 8.80
CA ASN A 408 5.21 -5.05 7.55
C ASN A 408 4.46 -6.39 7.71
N PRO A 409 3.22 -6.38 8.27
CA PRO A 409 2.40 -7.57 8.30
C PRO A 409 2.06 -8.01 6.87
N ALA A 410 2.18 -9.31 6.61
CA ALA A 410 2.04 -9.90 5.29
C ALA A 410 1.39 -11.30 5.38
N PRO A 411 0.73 -11.76 4.30
CA PRO A 411 0.18 -13.11 4.20
C PRO A 411 1.26 -14.19 4.15
N TYR A 412 2.45 -13.88 3.61
CA TYR A 412 3.57 -14.82 3.51
C TYR A 412 4.83 -14.25 4.17
N GLY A 413 4.87 -14.27 5.49
CA GLY A 413 6.08 -14.02 6.29
C GLY A 413 6.94 -15.27 6.43
N PHE A 414 8.27 -15.12 6.40
CA PHE A 414 9.18 -16.25 6.56
C PHE A 414 10.55 -15.85 7.12
N PHE A 415 11.15 -16.79 7.87
CA PHE A 415 12.54 -16.79 8.27
C PHE A 415 13.11 -18.20 8.08
N MET A 416 14.11 -18.33 7.22
CA MET A 416 14.74 -19.62 6.89
C MET A 416 16.24 -19.54 7.07
N ASN A 417 16.80 -20.54 7.75
CA ASN A 417 18.24 -20.82 7.73
C ASN A 417 18.50 -21.95 6.72
N LEU A 418 19.09 -21.58 5.60
CA LEU A 418 19.38 -22.50 4.49
C LEU A 418 20.75 -23.19 4.66
N GLY A 419 21.47 -22.92 5.76
CA GLY A 419 22.86 -23.32 5.96
C GLY A 419 23.83 -22.65 4.99
N GLU A 420 25.12 -22.92 5.17
CA GLU A 420 26.20 -22.25 4.42
C GLU A 420 26.20 -20.73 4.60
N ASP A 421 25.93 -20.28 5.83
CA ASP A 421 25.74 -18.87 6.23
C ASP A 421 24.75 -18.12 5.32
N GLU A 422 23.73 -18.81 4.79
CA GLU A 422 22.70 -18.25 3.93
C GLU A 422 21.31 -18.31 4.60
N PHE A 423 20.63 -17.16 4.66
CA PHE A 423 19.32 -16.99 5.28
C PHE A 423 18.37 -16.23 4.38
N LEU A 424 17.08 -16.51 4.53
CA LEU A 424 16.01 -15.75 3.89
C LEU A 424 15.06 -15.19 4.95
N VAL A 425 14.86 -13.88 4.92
CA VAL A 425 13.94 -13.17 5.82
C VAL A 425 13.01 -12.33 4.96
N GLY A 426 11.70 -12.58 5.02
CA GLY A 426 10.76 -11.90 4.12
C GLY A 426 9.35 -11.75 4.67
N ALA A 427 8.62 -10.83 4.05
CA ALA A 427 7.22 -10.53 4.31
C ALA A 427 6.55 -10.26 2.96
N SER A 428 6.29 -11.35 2.22
CA SER A 428 5.78 -11.27 0.87
C SER A 428 4.27 -11.00 0.85
N PRO A 429 3.82 -10.02 0.05
CA PRO A 429 2.40 -9.72 -0.11
C PRO A 429 1.68 -10.72 -1.03
N GLU A 430 2.41 -11.48 -1.86
CA GLU A 430 1.82 -12.19 -3.00
C GLU A 430 1.89 -13.71 -2.86
N MET A 431 0.72 -14.35 -2.95
CA MET A 431 0.59 -15.79 -3.10
C MET A 431 1.13 -16.22 -4.47
N PHE A 432 2.02 -17.21 -4.51
CA PHE A 432 2.45 -17.79 -5.78
C PHE A 432 1.44 -18.81 -6.27
N VAL A 433 1.41 -20.01 -5.68
CA VAL A 433 0.44 -21.06 -5.97
C VAL A 433 0.05 -21.77 -4.68
N ARG A 434 -1.26 -21.93 -4.49
CA ARG A 434 -1.82 -22.80 -3.45
C ARG A 434 -2.67 -23.90 -4.07
N CYS A 435 -2.43 -25.14 -3.67
CA CYS A 435 -3.19 -26.31 -4.09
C CYS A 435 -3.76 -27.03 -2.87
N GLU A 436 -5.08 -27.19 -2.82
CA GLU A 436 -5.78 -27.84 -1.70
C GLU A 436 -6.87 -28.76 -2.25
N ALA A 437 -7.00 -29.97 -1.68
CA ALA A 437 -8.11 -30.86 -2.00
C ALA A 437 -9.41 -30.29 -1.43
N THR A 438 -10.50 -30.39 -2.20
CA THR A 438 -11.82 -29.89 -1.80
C THR A 438 -12.88 -30.99 -1.92
N ASP A 439 -13.60 -31.24 -0.83
CA ASP A 439 -14.65 -32.28 -0.80
C ASP A 439 -15.90 -31.86 -1.56
N GLU A 440 -16.34 -30.61 -1.38
CA GLU A 440 -17.50 -30.03 -2.04
C GLU A 440 -17.09 -29.12 -3.20
N ASN A 441 -17.25 -29.60 -4.43
CA ASN A 441 -17.08 -28.78 -5.63
C ASN A 441 -17.97 -29.28 -6.80
N ALA A 442 -18.04 -28.49 -7.87
CA ALA A 442 -18.90 -28.77 -9.02
C ALA A 442 -18.37 -29.85 -10.00
N TYR A 443 -17.18 -30.40 -9.76
CA TYR A 443 -16.47 -31.28 -10.70
C TYR A 443 -16.45 -32.72 -10.20
N PHE A 444 -15.66 -33.03 -9.17
CA PHE A 444 -15.63 -34.35 -8.53
C PHE A 444 -15.13 -34.24 -7.08
N PRO A 445 -15.59 -35.12 -6.17
CA PRO A 445 -15.15 -35.12 -4.78
C PRO A 445 -13.63 -35.28 -4.66
N GLY A 446 -12.99 -34.44 -3.86
CA GLY A 446 -11.53 -34.46 -3.66
C GLY A 446 -10.74 -33.80 -4.79
N ALA A 447 -11.38 -33.06 -5.70
CA ALA A 447 -10.65 -32.30 -6.72
C ALA A 447 -9.73 -31.26 -6.06
N VAL A 448 -8.51 -31.16 -6.59
CA VAL A 448 -7.50 -30.22 -6.11
C VAL A 448 -7.78 -28.85 -6.72
N ARG A 449 -8.12 -27.89 -5.88
CA ARG A 449 -8.29 -26.49 -6.27
C ARG A 449 -6.92 -25.81 -6.29
N VAL A 450 -6.62 -25.11 -7.37
CA VAL A 450 -5.44 -24.25 -7.56
C VAL A 450 -5.86 -22.80 -7.45
N GLU A 451 -5.19 -22.05 -6.58
CA GLU A 451 -5.45 -20.63 -6.36
C GLU A 451 -4.17 -19.82 -6.51
N THR A 452 -4.33 -18.60 -7.04
CA THR A 452 -3.29 -17.56 -7.08
C THR A 452 -3.95 -16.21 -6.86
N CYS A 453 -3.15 -15.22 -6.45
CA CYS A 453 -3.63 -13.86 -6.22
C CYS A 453 -2.70 -12.84 -6.89
N PRO A 454 -2.81 -12.60 -8.21
CA PRO A 454 -2.02 -11.58 -8.87
C PRO A 454 -2.24 -10.21 -8.24
N ILE A 455 -1.14 -9.49 -7.96
CA ILE A 455 -1.16 -8.15 -7.36
C ILE A 455 -0.55 -7.15 -8.33
N SER A 456 -1.19 -6.01 -8.49
CA SER A 456 -0.64 -4.85 -9.18
C SER A 456 -1.35 -3.60 -8.70
N GLY A 457 -0.71 -2.44 -8.80
CA GLY A 457 -1.22 -1.21 -8.20
C GLY A 457 -0.98 -1.13 -6.70
N THR A 458 -0.24 -0.10 -6.29
CA THR A 458 0.08 0.14 -4.88
C THR A 458 -0.03 1.63 -4.56
N VAL A 459 -0.74 1.98 -3.49
CA VAL A 459 -0.70 3.33 -2.90
C VAL A 459 -0.46 3.24 -1.41
N ALA A 460 0.15 4.27 -0.82
CA ALA A 460 0.31 4.33 0.64
C ALA A 460 -1.03 4.57 1.35
N ARG A 461 -1.14 4.19 2.63
CA ARG A 461 -2.28 4.54 3.50
C ARG A 461 -2.30 6.02 3.85
N GLY A 462 -3.47 6.63 3.77
CA GLY A 462 -3.74 8.01 4.17
C GLY A 462 -3.56 8.23 5.67
N ALA A 463 -3.47 9.48 6.10
CA ALA A 463 -3.43 9.85 7.51
C ALA A 463 -4.76 9.54 8.22
N ASP A 464 -5.87 9.50 7.47
CA ASP A 464 -7.20 9.17 7.96
C ASP A 464 -8.04 8.41 6.92
N ALA A 465 -9.27 8.06 7.30
CA ALA A 465 -10.19 7.30 6.47
C ALA A 465 -10.63 8.05 5.18
N LEU A 466 -10.60 9.39 5.17
CA LEU A 466 -10.99 10.18 4.01
C LEU A 466 -9.87 10.21 2.99
N GLU A 467 -8.64 10.41 3.45
CA GLU A 467 -7.48 10.32 2.59
C GLU A 467 -7.31 8.90 2.05
N ASP A 468 -7.50 7.85 2.88
CA ASP A 468 -7.55 6.46 2.41
C ASP A 468 -8.58 6.28 1.28
N ALA A 469 -9.80 6.80 1.44
CA ALA A 469 -10.83 6.70 0.40
C ALA A 469 -10.43 7.42 -0.90
N LEU A 470 -9.77 8.58 -0.81
CA LEU A 470 -9.23 9.30 -1.97
C LEU A 470 -8.10 8.52 -2.66
N ARG A 471 -7.19 7.91 -1.89
CA ARG A 471 -6.10 7.08 -2.42
C ARG A 471 -6.59 5.77 -3.02
N VAL A 472 -7.59 5.13 -2.43
CA VAL A 472 -8.28 3.98 -3.04
C VAL A 472 -8.93 4.39 -4.35
N LYS A 473 -9.62 5.54 -4.38
CA LYS A 473 -10.26 6.05 -5.60
C LYS A 473 -9.21 6.33 -6.68
N SER A 474 -8.06 6.93 -6.35
CA SER A 474 -7.00 7.19 -7.33
C SER A 474 -6.42 5.89 -7.87
N LEU A 475 -6.20 4.88 -7.02
CA LEU A 475 -5.74 3.55 -7.42
C LEU A 475 -6.74 2.85 -8.36
N ILE A 476 -8.03 2.81 -8.01
CA ILE A 476 -9.08 2.17 -8.82
C ILE A 476 -9.30 2.91 -10.15
N MET A 477 -9.08 4.22 -10.20
CA MET A 477 -9.27 5.00 -11.43
C MET A 477 -8.01 5.09 -12.30
N ASN A 478 -6.88 4.53 -11.85
CA ASN A 478 -5.64 4.55 -12.62
C ASN A 478 -5.68 3.50 -13.74
N ALA A 479 -5.70 3.96 -14.99
CA ALA A 479 -5.74 3.11 -16.17
C ALA A 479 -4.47 2.27 -16.39
N LYS A 480 -3.29 2.77 -15.95
CA LYS A 480 -2.02 2.01 -16.01
C LYS A 480 -2.13 0.76 -15.15
N GLU A 481 -2.45 0.94 -13.86
CA GLU A 481 -2.57 -0.15 -12.89
C GLU A 481 -3.68 -1.14 -13.25
N GLU A 482 -4.80 -0.64 -13.80
CA GLU A 482 -5.86 -1.50 -14.33
C GLU A 482 -5.38 -2.38 -15.48
N SER A 483 -4.61 -1.82 -16.41
CA SER A 483 -4.07 -2.54 -17.56
C SER A 483 -3.05 -3.58 -17.12
N GLU A 484 -2.13 -3.22 -16.23
CA GLU A 484 -1.11 -4.12 -15.67
C GLU A 484 -1.77 -5.34 -14.99
N LEU A 485 -2.70 -5.09 -14.05
CA LEU A 485 -3.38 -6.18 -13.36
C LEU A 485 -4.22 -7.05 -14.30
N THR A 486 -4.77 -6.48 -15.38
CA THR A 486 -5.50 -7.26 -16.42
C THR A 486 -4.56 -8.25 -17.09
N MET A 487 -3.36 -7.81 -17.51
CA MET A 487 -2.40 -8.67 -18.19
C MET A 487 -1.90 -9.79 -17.29
N CYS A 488 -1.55 -9.49 -16.02
CA CYS A 488 -1.16 -10.50 -15.04
C CYS A 488 -2.26 -11.57 -14.87
N THR A 489 -3.51 -11.14 -14.80
CA THR A 489 -4.66 -12.04 -14.61
C THR A 489 -4.92 -12.91 -15.84
N ASP A 490 -4.79 -12.38 -17.05
CA ASP A 490 -4.99 -13.17 -18.27
C ASP A 490 -3.89 -14.22 -18.46
N VAL A 491 -2.64 -13.91 -18.12
CA VAL A 491 -1.55 -14.91 -18.15
C VAL A 491 -1.75 -15.97 -17.07
N ASP A 492 -2.16 -15.58 -15.87
CA ASP A 492 -2.46 -16.52 -14.79
C ASP A 492 -3.59 -17.49 -15.19
N ARG A 493 -4.65 -16.99 -15.83
CA ARG A 493 -5.73 -17.82 -16.40
C ARG A 493 -5.22 -18.75 -17.49
N ASN A 494 -4.30 -18.28 -18.34
CA ASN A 494 -3.65 -19.11 -19.37
C ASN A 494 -2.84 -20.24 -18.74
N ASP A 495 -2.06 -19.96 -17.71
CA ASP A 495 -1.23 -20.95 -17.00
C ASP A 495 -2.09 -22.04 -16.37
N LYS A 496 -3.18 -21.68 -15.69
CA LYS A 496 -4.16 -22.65 -15.16
C LYS A 496 -4.84 -23.45 -16.26
N SER A 497 -5.18 -22.82 -17.38
CA SER A 497 -5.91 -23.49 -18.48
C SER A 497 -5.14 -24.67 -19.06
N ARG A 498 -3.81 -24.68 -18.94
CA ARG A 498 -2.96 -25.81 -19.37
C ARG A 498 -3.22 -27.09 -18.58
N ILE A 499 -3.58 -27.00 -17.30
CA ILE A 499 -3.62 -28.14 -16.36
C ILE A 499 -4.96 -28.32 -15.63
N CYS A 500 -5.83 -27.32 -15.67
CA CYS A 500 -7.14 -27.36 -15.03
C CYS A 500 -8.21 -27.98 -15.95
N ILE A 501 -9.31 -28.42 -15.34
CA ILE A 501 -10.50 -28.92 -16.00
C ILE A 501 -11.07 -27.78 -16.88
N PRO A 502 -11.36 -28.02 -18.17
CA PRO A 502 -11.94 -27.00 -19.04
C PRO A 502 -13.20 -26.37 -18.43
N GLY A 503 -13.26 -25.04 -18.40
CA GLY A 503 -14.35 -24.27 -17.81
C GLY A 503 -14.23 -24.03 -16.30
N SER A 504 -13.26 -24.65 -15.61
CA SER A 504 -13.07 -24.48 -14.17
C SER A 504 -12.28 -23.26 -13.75
N VAL A 505 -11.53 -22.65 -14.67
CA VAL A 505 -10.72 -21.46 -14.39
C VAL A 505 -11.63 -20.23 -14.31
N GLN A 506 -11.69 -19.60 -13.14
CA GLN A 506 -12.58 -18.47 -12.85
C GLN A 506 -11.84 -17.35 -12.12
N VAL A 507 -12.17 -16.10 -12.46
CA VAL A 507 -11.75 -14.93 -11.68
C VAL A 507 -12.85 -14.67 -10.66
N ILE A 508 -12.62 -15.04 -9.41
CA ILE A 508 -13.60 -14.95 -8.31
C ILE A 508 -13.51 -13.63 -7.54
N GLY A 509 -12.39 -12.92 -7.68
CA GLY A 509 -12.19 -11.55 -7.20
C GLY A 509 -11.47 -10.72 -8.26
N ARG A 510 -11.99 -9.54 -8.59
CA ARG A 510 -11.41 -8.62 -9.58
C ARG A 510 -11.19 -7.26 -8.95
N ARG A 511 -9.96 -6.75 -9.01
CA ARG A 511 -9.52 -5.43 -8.49
C ARG A 511 -9.97 -5.20 -7.05
N GLN A 512 -9.91 -6.25 -6.22
CA GLN A 512 -10.28 -6.14 -4.82
C GLN A 512 -9.25 -5.31 -4.08
N ILE A 513 -9.73 -4.46 -3.18
CA ILE A 513 -8.88 -3.61 -2.36
C ILE A 513 -8.43 -4.39 -1.14
N GLU A 514 -7.13 -4.65 -1.07
CA GLU A 514 -6.48 -5.18 0.12
C GLU A 514 -5.74 -4.06 0.83
N MET A 515 -6.21 -3.74 2.04
CA MET A 515 -5.57 -2.73 2.89
C MET A 515 -4.61 -3.40 3.86
N TYR A 516 -3.37 -2.96 3.83
CA TYR A 516 -2.30 -3.32 4.75
C TYR A 516 -2.04 -2.14 5.72
N SER A 517 -1.14 -2.32 6.68
CA SER A 517 -0.83 -1.29 7.68
C SER A 517 -0.33 0.02 7.04
N ARG A 518 0.47 -0.08 5.98
CA ARG A 518 1.08 1.08 5.28
C ARG A 518 0.68 1.22 3.82
N LEU A 519 0.18 0.17 3.19
CA LEU A 519 -0.09 0.12 1.75
C LEU A 519 -1.51 -0.34 1.46
N ILE A 520 -1.98 -0.04 0.26
CA ILE A 520 -3.23 -0.51 -0.32
C ILE A 520 -2.90 -1.10 -1.69
N HIS A 521 -3.34 -2.33 -1.92
CA HIS A 521 -3.13 -3.05 -3.18
C HIS A 521 -4.44 -3.34 -3.89
N THR A 522 -4.40 -3.37 -5.22
CA THR A 522 -5.45 -4.04 -6.01
C THR A 522 -5.03 -5.48 -6.30
N VAL A 523 -5.93 -6.42 -6.00
CA VAL A 523 -5.66 -7.85 -6.07
C VAL A 523 -6.77 -8.56 -6.84
N ASP A 524 -6.36 -9.45 -7.74
CA ASP A 524 -7.25 -10.42 -8.37
C ASP A 524 -7.12 -11.77 -7.68
N HIS A 525 -8.17 -12.57 -7.75
CA HIS A 525 -8.19 -13.92 -7.20
C HIS A 525 -8.73 -14.86 -8.23
N VAL A 526 -7.86 -15.76 -8.68
CA VAL A 526 -8.13 -16.71 -9.74
C VAL A 526 -8.04 -18.10 -9.17
N GLU A 527 -9.07 -18.90 -9.43
CA GLU A 527 -9.10 -20.31 -9.07
C GLU A 527 -9.30 -21.20 -10.30
N GLY A 528 -8.91 -22.46 -10.18
CA GLY A 528 -9.19 -23.52 -11.12
C GLY A 528 -9.11 -24.89 -10.42
N TYR A 529 -9.57 -25.94 -11.07
CA TYR A 529 -9.52 -27.30 -10.52
C TYR A 529 -8.64 -28.17 -11.39
N LEU A 530 -7.62 -28.83 -10.83
CA LEU A 530 -6.69 -29.67 -11.59
C LEU A 530 -7.40 -30.84 -12.28
N ARG A 531 -6.94 -31.20 -13.49
CA ARG A 531 -7.35 -32.47 -14.09
C ARG A 531 -6.70 -33.64 -13.34
N PRO A 532 -7.34 -34.82 -13.27
CA PRO A 532 -6.87 -35.94 -12.45
C PRO A 532 -5.46 -36.44 -12.76
N GLU A 533 -4.95 -36.20 -13.97
CA GLU A 533 -3.61 -36.59 -14.41
C GLU A 533 -2.50 -35.62 -13.99
N PHE A 534 -2.83 -34.46 -13.39
CA PHE A 534 -1.88 -33.46 -12.89
C PHE A 534 -1.86 -33.39 -11.36
N ASP A 535 -0.72 -32.99 -10.82
CA ASP A 535 -0.51 -32.78 -9.39
C ASP A 535 -0.16 -31.32 -9.06
N ALA A 536 -0.03 -31.00 -7.77
CA ALA A 536 0.28 -29.66 -7.32
C ALA A 536 1.64 -29.13 -7.82
N LEU A 537 2.60 -30.02 -8.13
CA LEU A 537 3.88 -29.61 -8.70
C LEU A 537 3.74 -29.22 -10.17
N ASP A 538 2.78 -29.81 -10.91
CA ASP A 538 2.41 -29.31 -12.24
C ASP A 538 1.81 -27.91 -12.17
N ALA A 539 0.98 -27.65 -11.15
CA ALA A 539 0.47 -26.31 -10.88
C ALA A 539 1.58 -25.30 -10.62
N PHE A 540 2.52 -25.63 -9.73
CA PHE A 540 3.69 -24.80 -9.46
C PHE A 540 4.47 -24.48 -10.74
N LEU A 541 4.84 -25.52 -11.49
CA LEU A 541 5.68 -25.40 -12.69
C LEU A 541 5.00 -24.63 -13.82
N CYS A 542 3.70 -24.81 -14.05
CA CYS A 542 2.99 -24.08 -15.09
C CYS A 542 2.92 -22.58 -14.82
N HIS A 543 2.86 -22.18 -13.55
CA HIS A 543 2.86 -20.76 -13.16
C HIS A 543 4.28 -20.19 -13.08
N THR A 544 5.33 -21.00 -13.20
CA THR A 544 6.72 -20.54 -13.02
C THR A 544 7.16 -19.63 -14.17
N TRP A 545 7.56 -18.37 -13.97
CA TRP A 545 7.22 -17.52 -12.81
C TRP A 545 6.07 -16.57 -13.14
N ALA A 546 5.49 -15.98 -12.11
CA ALA A 546 4.40 -15.02 -12.24
C ALA A 546 4.83 -13.81 -13.08
N VAL A 547 3.86 -13.23 -13.80
CA VAL A 547 4.10 -12.05 -14.65
C VAL A 547 4.57 -10.86 -13.82
N THR A 548 4.06 -10.73 -12.59
CA THR A 548 4.42 -9.72 -11.58
C THR A 548 5.92 -9.67 -11.23
N VAL A 549 6.68 -10.71 -11.60
CA VAL A 549 8.13 -10.76 -11.44
C VAL A 549 8.88 -11.03 -12.74
N THR A 550 8.21 -11.25 -13.87
CA THR A 550 8.86 -11.56 -15.15
C THR A 550 8.44 -10.58 -16.24
N GLY A 551 7.18 -10.64 -16.63
CA GLY A 551 6.57 -9.88 -17.72
C GLY A 551 5.81 -10.78 -18.72
N ALA A 552 5.38 -10.18 -19.82
CA ALA A 552 4.60 -10.86 -20.84
C ALA A 552 5.04 -10.42 -22.26
N PRO A 553 5.11 -11.33 -23.25
CA PRO A 553 5.01 -12.79 -23.14
C PRO A 553 6.12 -13.43 -22.29
N LYS A 554 5.78 -14.41 -21.44
CA LYS A 554 6.64 -14.90 -20.35
C LYS A 554 8.05 -15.31 -20.78
N THR A 555 8.20 -16.21 -21.75
CA THR A 555 9.52 -16.68 -22.21
C THR A 555 10.40 -15.54 -22.75
N TRP A 556 9.79 -14.59 -23.48
CA TRP A 556 10.52 -13.43 -24.03
C TRP A 556 10.91 -12.46 -22.92
N ALA A 557 10.03 -12.24 -21.95
CA ALA A 557 10.33 -11.41 -20.78
C ALA A 557 11.44 -12.01 -19.92
N ILE A 558 11.44 -13.34 -19.70
CA ILE A 558 12.52 -14.03 -18.99
C ILE A 558 13.85 -13.91 -19.74
N GLN A 559 13.87 -14.05 -21.07
CA GLN A 559 15.08 -13.82 -21.86
C GLN A 559 15.54 -12.36 -21.76
N PHE A 560 14.61 -11.40 -21.80
CA PHE A 560 14.94 -9.98 -21.66
C PHE A 560 15.53 -9.65 -20.28
N VAL A 561 14.98 -10.23 -19.21
CA VAL A 561 15.52 -10.18 -17.85
C VAL A 561 16.95 -10.73 -17.82
N GLU A 562 17.15 -11.92 -18.40
CA GLU A 562 18.46 -12.56 -18.48
C GLU A 562 19.49 -11.70 -19.21
N ASP A 563 19.08 -11.02 -20.29
CA ASP A 563 19.97 -10.20 -21.12
C ASP A 563 20.29 -8.82 -20.53
N ASN A 564 19.44 -8.28 -19.65
CA ASN A 564 19.54 -6.87 -19.20
C ASN A 564 19.83 -6.69 -17.71
N GLU A 565 19.60 -7.68 -16.85
CA GLU A 565 20.00 -7.60 -15.44
C GLU A 565 21.49 -7.91 -15.25
N ARG A 566 22.13 -7.25 -14.28
CA ARG A 566 23.57 -7.42 -14.01
C ARG A 566 23.94 -8.67 -13.23
N SER A 567 22.99 -9.28 -12.53
CA SER A 567 23.24 -10.38 -11.61
C SER A 567 22.07 -11.37 -11.57
N SER A 568 22.38 -12.65 -11.36
CA SER A 568 21.36 -13.69 -11.24
C SER A 568 20.45 -13.43 -10.06
N ARG A 569 19.17 -13.80 -10.19
CA ARG A 569 18.14 -13.51 -9.18
C ARG A 569 18.24 -14.38 -7.94
N ALA A 570 18.92 -15.52 -8.03
CA ALA A 570 18.97 -16.54 -6.98
C ALA A 570 17.57 -16.86 -6.46
N TRP A 571 17.23 -16.42 -5.25
CA TRP A 571 15.91 -16.64 -4.67
C TRP A 571 14.85 -15.63 -5.10
N TYR A 572 15.19 -14.40 -5.52
CA TYR A 572 14.22 -13.33 -5.82
C TYR A 572 13.31 -13.67 -7.01
N GLY A 573 12.00 -13.47 -6.86
CA GLY A 573 11.01 -13.83 -7.89
C GLY A 573 10.79 -15.34 -8.05
N GLY A 574 11.43 -16.15 -7.21
CA GLY A 574 11.09 -17.55 -6.97
C GLY A 574 9.93 -17.70 -5.97
N ALA A 575 9.94 -18.76 -5.17
CA ALA A 575 8.90 -19.02 -4.18
C ALA A 575 9.44 -19.62 -2.88
N VAL A 576 8.68 -19.46 -1.81
CA VAL A 576 8.91 -20.09 -0.49
C VAL A 576 7.62 -20.71 0.01
N GLY A 577 7.73 -21.81 0.75
CA GLY A 577 6.55 -22.43 1.36
C GLY A 577 6.73 -23.92 1.60
N MET A 578 5.66 -24.67 1.38
CA MET A 578 5.60 -26.11 1.66
C MET A 578 4.96 -26.93 0.52
N VAL A 579 5.44 -28.15 0.38
CA VAL A 579 4.87 -29.23 -0.45
C VAL A 579 4.41 -30.34 0.51
N GLY A 580 3.10 -30.58 0.60
CA GLY A 580 2.53 -31.58 1.48
C GLY A 580 2.62 -32.99 0.91
N PHE A 581 2.81 -33.99 1.77
CA PHE A 581 2.75 -35.41 1.37
C PHE A 581 1.32 -35.94 1.22
N ASP A 582 0.33 -35.11 1.53
CA ASP A 582 -1.07 -35.29 1.18
C ASP A 582 -1.40 -34.88 -0.28
N GLY A 583 -0.44 -34.24 -0.97
CA GLY A 583 -0.59 -33.70 -2.31
C GLY A 583 -0.91 -32.21 -2.36
N GLY A 584 -0.98 -31.54 -1.21
CA GLY A 584 -1.17 -30.09 -1.10
C GLY A 584 0.09 -29.29 -1.40
N LEU A 585 -0.08 -27.99 -1.62
CA LEU A 585 1.00 -27.03 -1.84
C LEU A 585 0.57 -25.66 -1.32
N ASN A 586 1.44 -24.97 -0.61
CA ASN A 586 1.18 -23.59 -0.19
C ASN A 586 2.46 -22.77 -0.32
N THR A 587 2.49 -21.85 -1.28
CA THR A 587 3.68 -21.07 -1.60
C THR A 587 3.38 -19.59 -1.83
N GLY A 588 4.28 -18.73 -1.37
CA GLY A 588 4.30 -17.30 -1.65
C GLY A 588 5.51 -16.95 -2.51
N LEU A 589 5.43 -15.86 -3.29
CA LEU A 589 6.58 -15.38 -4.06
C LEU A 589 7.65 -14.82 -3.11
N THR A 590 8.92 -14.93 -3.48
CA THR A 590 10.05 -14.31 -2.76
C THR A 590 10.22 -12.84 -3.14
N LEU A 591 9.20 -12.05 -2.77
CA LEU A 591 9.19 -10.59 -2.84
C LEU A 591 9.39 -10.00 -1.45
N ARG A 592 9.83 -8.73 -1.38
CA ARG A 592 10.08 -8.04 -0.10
C ARG A 592 10.89 -8.91 0.85
N THR A 593 12.00 -9.42 0.32
CA THR A 593 12.85 -10.43 0.94
C THR A 593 14.26 -9.89 1.09
N VAL A 594 14.85 -10.14 2.25
CA VAL A 594 16.28 -9.96 2.54
C VAL A 594 16.93 -11.33 2.46
N ARG A 595 17.87 -11.49 1.53
CA ARG A 595 18.78 -12.64 1.51
C ARG A 595 20.03 -12.26 2.29
N VAL A 596 20.34 -12.99 3.35
CA VAL A 596 21.60 -12.80 4.08
C VAL A 596 22.57 -13.88 3.62
N LYS A 597 23.78 -13.51 3.20
CA LYS A 597 24.85 -14.46 2.87
C LYS A 597 26.22 -13.89 3.20
N ASN A 598 27.04 -14.60 3.97
CA ASN A 598 28.39 -14.19 4.35
C ASN A 598 28.41 -12.79 5.00
N GLY A 599 27.51 -12.56 5.96
CA GLY A 599 27.36 -11.25 6.61
C GLY A 599 26.82 -10.11 5.72
N ILE A 600 26.38 -10.38 4.49
CA ILE A 600 25.81 -9.38 3.58
C ILE A 600 24.31 -9.57 3.48
N ALA A 601 23.52 -8.52 3.77
CA ALA A 601 22.11 -8.46 3.45
C ALA A 601 21.91 -7.92 2.02
N GLU A 602 21.33 -8.74 1.15
CA GLU A 602 20.93 -8.40 -0.21
C GLU A 602 19.41 -8.20 -0.27
N VAL A 603 18.99 -7.02 -0.73
CA VAL A 603 17.59 -6.65 -0.98
C VAL A 603 17.44 -6.39 -2.47
N ARG A 604 16.67 -7.21 -3.16
CA ARG A 604 16.36 -7.02 -4.59
C ARG A 604 14.96 -6.46 -4.76
N ALA A 605 14.84 -5.41 -5.55
CA ALA A 605 13.58 -4.75 -5.84
C ALA A 605 13.44 -4.52 -7.35
N GLY A 606 12.21 -4.71 -7.84
CA GLY A 606 11.88 -4.56 -9.26
C GLY A 606 10.68 -3.66 -9.50
N ALA A 607 10.56 -3.22 -10.74
CA ALA A 607 9.49 -2.37 -11.24
C ALA A 607 8.89 -2.99 -12.50
N THR A 608 7.57 -2.92 -12.60
CA THR A 608 6.83 -3.38 -13.77
C THR A 608 6.92 -2.31 -14.86
N LEU A 609 7.54 -2.66 -15.98
CA LEU A 609 7.78 -1.76 -17.08
C LEU A 609 6.71 -1.95 -18.14
N LEU A 610 6.09 -0.84 -18.55
CA LEU A 610 5.14 -0.75 -19.65
C LEU A 610 5.64 0.24 -20.70
N TYR A 611 4.97 0.28 -21.86
CA TYR A 611 5.29 1.25 -22.90
C TYR A 611 5.22 2.71 -22.40
N ASP A 612 4.26 3.00 -21.54
CA ASP A 612 4.03 4.33 -20.98
C ASP A 612 4.83 4.60 -19.68
N SER A 613 5.71 3.69 -19.26
CA SER A 613 6.56 3.89 -18.07
C SER A 613 7.49 5.09 -18.24
N ASP A 614 7.66 5.85 -17.15
CA ASP A 614 8.64 6.94 -17.04
C ASP A 614 9.95 6.39 -16.44
N PRO A 615 11.06 6.35 -17.20
CA PRO A 615 12.28 5.68 -16.77
C PRO A 615 12.83 6.13 -15.40
N ALA A 616 12.80 7.43 -15.13
CA ALA A 616 13.32 7.98 -13.88
C ALA A 616 12.40 7.65 -12.69
N ALA A 617 11.08 7.67 -12.91
CA ALA A 617 10.11 7.25 -11.91
C ALA A 617 10.23 5.75 -11.58
N GLU A 618 10.46 4.88 -12.56
CA GLU A 618 10.61 3.44 -12.33
C GLU A 618 11.90 3.12 -11.55
N GLU A 619 13.00 3.81 -11.83
CA GLU A 619 14.23 3.70 -11.03
C GLU A 619 14.00 4.12 -9.58
N LEU A 620 13.34 5.27 -9.36
CA LEU A 620 12.97 5.74 -8.02
C LEU A 620 12.02 4.76 -7.31
N GLU A 621 11.08 4.14 -8.03
CA GLU A 621 10.16 3.15 -7.46
C GLU A 621 10.89 1.93 -6.91
N THR A 622 11.89 1.41 -7.64
CA THR A 622 12.70 0.28 -7.14
C THR A 622 13.50 0.65 -5.88
N GLU A 623 14.04 1.87 -5.81
CA GLU A 623 14.74 2.37 -4.62
C GLU A 623 13.79 2.51 -3.41
N LEU A 624 12.58 3.04 -3.63
CA LEU A 624 11.54 3.14 -2.59
C LEU A 624 11.05 1.77 -2.11
N LYS A 625 10.89 0.80 -3.02
CA LYS A 625 10.53 -0.59 -2.66
C LYS A 625 11.64 -1.26 -1.85
N ALA A 626 12.91 -0.98 -2.16
CA ALA A 626 14.06 -1.51 -1.44
C ALA A 626 14.26 -0.82 -0.09
N SER A 627 14.06 0.50 0.01
CA SER A 627 14.30 1.27 1.23
C SER A 627 13.50 0.71 2.40
N ALA A 628 12.22 0.37 2.19
CA ALA A 628 11.37 -0.23 3.22
C ALA A 628 11.93 -1.52 3.84
N MET A 629 12.68 -2.30 3.06
CA MET A 629 13.37 -3.51 3.53
C MET A 629 14.72 -3.18 4.16
N ILE A 630 15.47 -2.24 3.57
CA ILE A 630 16.77 -1.77 4.08
C ILE A 630 16.60 -1.13 5.47
N ASP A 631 15.52 -0.39 5.70
CA ASP A 631 15.20 0.21 7.00
C ASP A 631 15.05 -0.87 8.08
N ALA A 632 14.47 -2.03 7.73
CA ALA A 632 14.37 -3.18 8.63
C ALA A 632 15.71 -3.91 8.85
N VAL A 633 16.70 -3.68 7.98
CA VAL A 633 18.06 -4.22 8.09
C VAL A 633 18.95 -3.33 8.97
N VAL A 634 18.87 -2.00 8.83
CA VAL A 634 19.86 -1.07 9.40
C VAL A 634 19.32 -0.27 10.59
N GLU A 635 18.05 0.12 10.58
CA GLU A 635 17.51 1.03 11.60
C GLU A 635 16.97 0.26 12.80
N LYS A 636 17.62 0.45 13.96
CA LYS A 636 17.01 0.14 15.26
C LYS A 636 15.74 0.95 15.36
N GLY A 637 14.59 0.28 15.43
CA GLY A 637 13.32 0.99 15.53
C GLY A 637 13.22 1.68 16.89
N PRO A 638 12.38 2.71 17.04
CA PRO A 638 12.00 3.25 18.36
C PRO A 638 11.38 2.19 19.29
N GLU A 639 11.06 0.99 18.79
CA GLU A 639 10.50 -0.14 19.53
C GLU A 639 11.56 -1.10 20.14
N ASP A 640 12.86 -0.93 19.86
CA ASP A 640 13.93 -1.77 20.42
C ASP A 640 14.23 -1.44 21.91
N GLU A 641 13.60 -0.39 22.47
CA GLU A 641 13.62 -0.06 23.89
C GLU A 641 12.22 -0.21 24.52
N GLY A 642 11.91 -1.43 24.99
CA GLY A 642 10.91 -1.65 26.03
C GLY A 642 9.44 -1.66 25.58
N HIS A 643 8.74 -2.74 25.93
CA HIS A 643 7.29 -2.76 25.99
C HIS A 643 6.75 -1.69 26.95
N LEU A 644 6.44 -0.48 26.47
CA LEU A 644 5.60 0.46 27.18
C LEU A 644 4.72 1.25 26.19
N GLN A 645 3.41 1.07 26.38
CA GLN A 645 2.32 2.01 26.07
C GLN A 645 2.31 2.63 24.67
N ALA A 646 1.33 2.19 23.88
CA ALA A 646 0.76 2.99 22.81
C ALA A 646 0.10 4.26 23.42
N ASP A 647 0.93 5.26 23.73
CA ASP A 647 0.50 6.64 23.84
C ASP A 647 0.84 7.30 22.50
N SER A 648 -0.09 7.19 21.57
CA SER A 648 -0.21 8.18 20.51
C SER A 648 -0.72 9.47 21.14
N THR A 649 0.15 10.18 21.86
CA THR A 649 -0.10 11.57 22.20
C THR A 649 0.09 12.34 20.90
N PRO A 650 -0.94 13.00 20.36
CA PRO A 650 -0.77 13.86 19.21
C PRO A 650 0.30 14.89 19.57
N THR A 651 1.28 15.08 18.70
CA THR A 651 2.19 16.22 18.81
C THR A 651 1.33 17.47 18.93
N GLU A 652 1.33 18.09 20.13
CA GLU A 652 0.63 19.34 20.37
C GLU A 652 1.33 20.43 19.56
N GLU A 653 0.99 20.55 18.28
CA GLU A 653 1.03 21.85 17.63
C GLU A 653 0.22 22.78 18.52
N LYS A 654 0.85 23.86 19.03
CA LYS A 654 0.15 24.90 19.79
C LYS A 654 -1.02 25.40 18.95
N ILE A 655 -2.22 24.89 19.21
CA ILE A 655 -3.43 25.33 18.55
C ILE A 655 -3.61 26.79 18.94
N GLU A 656 -3.49 27.70 17.97
CA GLU A 656 -3.76 29.11 18.19
C GLU A 656 -5.27 29.25 18.48
N MET A 657 -5.60 29.44 19.76
CA MET A 657 -6.97 29.49 20.28
C MET A 657 -7.57 30.89 20.08
N VAL A 658 -7.75 31.30 18.82
CA VAL A 658 -8.28 32.63 18.45
C VAL A 658 -9.69 32.94 18.99
N GLY A 659 -10.39 31.91 19.48
CA GLY A 659 -11.70 32.00 20.13
C GLY A 659 -11.64 32.03 21.66
N GLU A 660 -10.47 31.86 22.29
CA GLU A 660 -10.35 31.85 23.74
C GLU A 660 -10.91 33.14 24.35
N GLY A 661 -11.78 33.00 25.35
CA GLY A 661 -12.47 34.11 26.00
C GLY A 661 -13.62 34.74 25.21
N LYS A 662 -13.97 34.22 24.02
CA LYS A 662 -15.11 34.70 23.22
C LYS A 662 -16.37 33.85 23.44
N HIS A 663 -17.50 34.52 23.60
CA HIS A 663 -18.84 33.93 23.70
C HIS A 663 -19.57 34.03 22.36
N ILE A 664 -19.85 32.87 21.75
CA ILE A 664 -20.45 32.75 20.43
C ILE A 664 -21.84 32.15 20.56
N ILE A 665 -22.83 32.81 19.95
CA ILE A 665 -24.17 32.27 19.83
C ILE A 665 -24.36 31.70 18.42
N LEU A 666 -24.61 30.40 18.33
CA LEU A 666 -24.96 29.72 17.08
C LEU A 666 -26.48 29.58 17.00
N ILE A 667 -27.13 30.32 16.10
CA ILE A 667 -28.58 30.21 15.89
C ILE A 667 -28.85 29.09 14.88
N ASP A 668 -29.51 28.02 15.36
CA ASP A 668 -29.93 26.84 14.61
C ASP A 668 -31.23 27.10 13.81
N HIS A 669 -31.12 27.10 12.48
CA HIS A 669 -32.26 27.20 11.55
C HIS A 669 -32.75 25.82 11.10
N GLU A 670 -32.68 24.83 11.99
CA GLU A 670 -33.19 23.47 11.81
C GLU A 670 -32.38 22.61 10.85
N ASP A 671 -31.08 22.87 10.75
CA ASP A 671 -30.18 22.09 9.92
C ASP A 671 -29.56 20.92 10.71
N SER A 672 -29.44 19.78 10.04
CA SER A 672 -28.90 18.55 10.66
C SER A 672 -27.39 18.62 10.92
N PHE A 673 -26.67 19.58 10.33
CA PHE A 673 -25.22 19.76 10.43
C PHE A 673 -24.79 20.82 11.48
N VAL A 674 -25.74 21.47 12.17
CA VAL A 674 -25.47 22.57 13.10
C VAL A 674 -24.49 22.19 14.24
N HIS A 675 -24.53 20.95 14.71
CA HIS A 675 -23.64 20.48 15.78
C HIS A 675 -22.21 20.26 15.30
N THR A 676 -21.99 19.94 14.02
CA THR A 676 -20.65 19.84 13.43
C THR A 676 -20.02 21.22 13.31
N LEU A 677 -20.78 22.20 12.82
CA LEU A 677 -20.35 23.61 12.77
C LEU A 677 -20.06 24.16 14.18
N GLY A 678 -20.94 23.87 15.15
CA GLY A 678 -20.74 24.23 16.55
C GLY A 678 -19.54 23.55 17.18
N ASN A 679 -19.19 22.33 16.76
CA ASN A 679 -17.96 21.64 17.19
C ASN A 679 -16.73 22.38 16.67
N TYR A 680 -16.69 22.72 15.37
CA TYR A 680 -15.55 23.45 14.79
C TYR A 680 -15.31 24.80 15.48
N LEU A 681 -16.38 25.54 15.78
CA LEU A 681 -16.29 26.80 16.55
C LEU A 681 -15.76 26.58 17.98
N ARG A 682 -16.08 25.46 18.65
CA ARG A 682 -15.52 25.15 19.97
C ARG A 682 -14.03 24.79 19.91
N GLN A 683 -13.59 24.15 18.83
CA GLN A 683 -12.18 23.81 18.62
C GLN A 683 -11.28 25.06 18.47
N THR A 684 -11.83 26.24 18.19
CA THR A 684 -11.06 27.49 18.21
C THR A 684 -10.84 28.04 19.63
N GLY A 685 -11.39 27.40 20.67
CA GLY A 685 -11.36 27.85 22.06
C GLY A 685 -12.56 28.70 22.49
N ALA A 686 -13.53 28.95 21.60
CA ALA A 686 -14.70 29.76 21.91
C ALA A 686 -15.74 29.02 22.75
N GLU A 687 -16.42 29.75 23.64
CA GLU A 687 -17.60 29.24 24.32
C GLU A 687 -18.82 29.37 23.40
N VAL A 688 -19.29 28.25 22.85
CA VAL A 688 -20.39 28.24 21.88
C VAL A 688 -21.69 27.73 22.49
N LYS A 689 -22.71 28.60 22.54
CA LYS A 689 -24.08 28.25 22.92
C LYS A 689 -24.98 28.19 21.68
N THR A 690 -25.58 27.03 21.44
CA THR A 690 -26.49 26.83 20.30
C THR A 690 -27.94 27.11 20.74
N LEU A 691 -28.64 27.99 20.02
CA LEU A 691 -30.04 28.37 20.28
C LEU A 691 -30.89 28.07 19.04
N ARG A 692 -32.10 27.52 19.21
CA ARG A 692 -33.04 27.35 18.10
C ARG A 692 -33.55 28.71 17.63
N SER A 693 -33.64 28.90 16.31
CA SER A 693 -34.18 30.13 15.70
C SER A 693 -35.61 30.46 16.19
N GLY A 694 -35.93 31.76 16.21
CA GLY A 694 -37.22 32.28 16.68
C GLY A 694 -37.09 33.33 17.81
N PRO A 695 -38.22 33.85 18.30
CA PRO A 695 -38.23 34.96 19.27
C PRO A 695 -37.45 34.67 20.55
N SER A 696 -37.49 33.43 21.04
CA SER A 696 -36.78 33.03 22.27
C SER A 696 -35.26 33.14 22.16
N ALA A 697 -34.68 32.98 20.96
CA ALA A 697 -33.24 33.18 20.76
C ALA A 697 -32.88 34.66 20.91
N LEU A 698 -33.70 35.55 20.34
CA LEU A 698 -33.49 37.00 20.47
C LEU A 698 -33.71 37.47 21.91
N ASP A 699 -34.73 36.97 22.60
CA ASP A 699 -34.99 37.26 24.01
C ASP A 699 -33.79 36.85 24.89
N THR A 700 -33.20 35.69 24.60
CA THR A 700 -32.00 35.19 25.31
C THR A 700 -30.81 36.11 25.05
N ILE A 701 -30.55 36.51 23.79
CA ILE A 701 -29.45 37.43 23.47
C ILE A 701 -29.70 38.80 24.11
N GLU A 702 -30.93 39.30 24.11
CA GLU A 702 -31.29 40.57 24.76
C GLU A 702 -31.06 40.50 26.27
N GLN A 703 -31.39 39.39 26.91
CA GLN A 703 -31.11 39.16 28.33
C GLN A 703 -29.60 39.14 28.60
N MET A 704 -28.81 38.44 27.77
CA MET A 704 -27.36 38.41 27.88
C MET A 704 -26.74 39.81 27.79
N ILE A 705 -27.23 40.66 26.88
CA ILE A 705 -26.81 42.07 26.78
C ILE A 705 -27.13 42.83 28.08
N LYS A 706 -28.33 42.65 28.64
CA LYS A 706 -28.76 43.32 29.90
C LYS A 706 -27.91 42.89 31.10
N GLU A 707 -27.45 41.65 31.11
CA GLU A 707 -26.62 41.07 32.18
C GLU A 707 -25.12 41.41 32.02
N GLY A 708 -24.74 42.14 30.98
CA GLY A 708 -23.34 42.51 30.70
C GLY A 708 -22.53 41.43 29.97
N ASN A 709 -23.16 40.35 29.54
CA ASN A 709 -22.55 39.21 28.86
C ASN A 709 -22.88 39.20 27.36
N LYS A 710 -22.71 40.35 26.70
CA LYS A 710 -23.03 40.49 25.26
C LYS A 710 -22.19 39.50 24.42
N PRO A 711 -22.78 38.75 23.47
CA PRO A 711 -22.02 37.86 22.59
C PRO A 711 -21.00 38.60 21.73
N ASP A 712 -19.83 38.00 21.53
CA ASP A 712 -18.77 38.52 20.67
C ASP A 712 -19.11 38.35 19.18
N MET A 713 -19.87 37.31 18.83
CA MET A 713 -20.37 37.10 17.47
C MET A 713 -21.59 36.19 17.49
N VAL A 714 -22.49 36.38 16.53
CA VAL A 714 -23.60 35.46 16.25
C VAL A 714 -23.35 34.77 14.92
N VAL A 715 -23.39 33.44 14.93
CA VAL A 715 -23.31 32.60 13.74
C VAL A 715 -24.72 32.17 13.34
N LEU A 716 -25.10 32.50 12.10
CA LEU A 716 -26.36 32.08 11.49
C LEU A 716 -26.11 30.78 10.73
N SER A 717 -26.60 29.68 11.29
CA SER A 717 -26.41 28.34 10.71
C SER A 717 -27.14 28.18 9.38
N PRO A 718 -26.81 27.12 8.61
CA PRO A 718 -27.63 26.65 7.50
C PRO A 718 -29.06 26.29 7.92
N GLY A 719 -29.93 26.03 6.95
CA GLY A 719 -31.31 25.60 7.21
C GLY A 719 -32.07 25.31 5.92
N PRO A 720 -33.22 24.62 6.01
CA PRO A 720 -34.09 24.37 4.86
C PRO A 720 -34.85 25.65 4.45
N GLY A 721 -35.63 25.58 3.37
CA GLY A 721 -36.56 26.66 3.02
C GLY A 721 -35.90 27.98 2.60
N ASN A 722 -36.56 29.09 2.89
CA ASN A 722 -36.16 30.45 2.53
C ASN A 722 -35.83 31.27 3.79
N PRO A 723 -35.03 32.35 3.68
CA PRO A 723 -34.72 33.19 4.84
C PRO A 723 -35.94 33.76 5.59
N SER A 724 -37.04 34.01 4.86
CA SER A 724 -38.30 34.49 5.42
C SER A 724 -38.96 33.50 6.39
N ASP A 725 -38.76 32.19 6.20
CA ASP A 725 -39.38 31.14 7.01
C ASP A 725 -38.88 31.18 8.46
N PHE A 726 -37.69 31.75 8.68
CA PHE A 726 -37.05 31.91 9.98
C PHE A 726 -36.97 33.36 10.47
N ALA A 727 -37.63 34.29 9.76
CA ALA A 727 -37.56 35.73 10.03
C ALA A 727 -36.11 36.25 10.14
N LEU A 728 -35.20 35.77 9.29
CA LEU A 728 -33.77 36.11 9.35
C LEU A 728 -33.49 37.62 9.28
N SER A 729 -34.32 38.36 8.54
CA SER A 729 -34.24 39.82 8.48
C SER A 729 -34.48 40.48 9.84
N THR A 730 -35.39 39.95 10.67
CA THR A 730 -35.63 40.42 12.04
C THR A 730 -34.43 40.15 12.93
N THR A 731 -33.83 38.96 12.82
CA THR A 731 -32.60 38.60 13.53
C THR A 731 -31.46 39.54 13.15
N LEU A 732 -31.19 39.74 11.85
CA LEU A 732 -30.14 40.63 11.36
C LEU A 732 -30.36 42.08 11.79
N SER A 733 -31.58 42.62 11.70
CA SER A 733 -31.91 43.95 12.24
C SER A 733 -31.57 44.08 13.72
N PHE A 734 -31.87 43.04 14.51
CA PHE A 734 -31.57 43.03 15.94
C PHE A 734 -30.05 43.02 16.20
N LEU A 735 -29.29 42.22 15.46
CA LEU A 735 -27.82 42.16 15.60
C LEU A 735 -27.17 43.49 15.22
N VAL A 736 -27.58 44.10 14.11
CA VAL A 736 -27.07 45.41 13.65
C VAL A 736 -27.40 46.49 14.69
N LYS A 737 -28.64 46.55 15.18
CA LYS A 737 -29.07 47.51 16.20
C LYS A 737 -28.24 47.41 17.48
N ASN A 738 -27.87 46.21 17.89
CA ASN A 738 -27.11 45.96 19.11
C ASN A 738 -25.58 45.92 18.89
N ARG A 739 -25.10 46.21 17.66
CA ARG A 739 -23.69 46.13 17.26
C ARG A 739 -23.07 44.78 17.60
N ILE A 740 -23.70 43.69 17.19
CA ILE A 740 -23.18 42.32 17.32
C ILE A 740 -22.68 41.86 15.94
N PRO A 741 -21.43 41.40 15.79
CA PRO A 741 -20.90 40.83 14.55
C PRO A 741 -21.68 39.59 14.09
N GLY A 742 -21.76 39.38 12.78
CA GLY A 742 -22.56 38.31 12.18
C GLY A 742 -21.78 37.47 11.18
N PHE A 743 -21.79 36.14 11.34
CA PHE A 743 -21.26 35.21 10.34
C PHE A 743 -22.35 34.29 9.80
N GLY A 744 -22.53 34.21 8.48
CA GLY A 744 -23.57 33.40 7.85
C GLY A 744 -23.03 32.16 7.13
N VAL A 745 -23.71 31.03 7.27
CA VAL A 745 -23.42 29.81 6.49
C VAL A 745 -24.67 29.37 5.74
N CYS A 746 -24.56 29.14 4.43
CA CYS A 746 -25.63 28.70 3.54
C CYS A 746 -26.90 29.58 3.64
N LEU A 747 -27.93 29.16 4.37
CA LEU A 747 -29.14 29.95 4.63
C LEU A 747 -28.80 31.29 5.32
N GLY A 748 -27.77 31.32 6.17
CA GLY A 748 -27.26 32.56 6.78
C GLY A 748 -26.75 33.57 5.75
N LEU A 749 -26.03 33.12 4.70
CA LEU A 749 -25.64 33.99 3.57
C LEU A 749 -26.88 34.50 2.84
N GLN A 750 -27.83 33.61 2.55
CA GLN A 750 -29.04 33.96 1.81
C GLN A 750 -29.87 35.00 2.57
N GLY A 751 -29.97 34.87 3.90
CA GLY A 751 -30.62 35.85 4.75
C GLY A 751 -29.91 37.21 4.77
N MET A 752 -28.57 37.23 4.78
CA MET A 752 -27.81 38.48 4.67
C MET A 752 -28.05 39.16 3.31
N VAL A 753 -28.02 38.39 2.21
CA VAL A 753 -28.31 38.91 0.87
C VAL A 753 -29.70 39.56 0.83
N GLU A 754 -30.74 38.86 1.30
CA GLU A 754 -32.11 39.39 1.31
C GLU A 754 -32.26 40.61 2.22
N HIS A 755 -31.69 40.56 3.43
CA HIS A 755 -31.81 41.63 4.43
C HIS A 755 -31.23 42.97 3.96
N PHE A 756 -30.06 42.94 3.29
CA PHE A 756 -29.42 44.16 2.79
C PHE A 756 -29.95 44.61 1.42
N GLY A 757 -31.02 43.99 0.90
CA GLY A 757 -31.71 44.42 -0.32
C GLY A 757 -31.26 43.72 -1.60
N GLY A 758 -30.53 42.62 -1.49
CA GLY A 758 -30.18 41.75 -2.61
C GLY A 758 -31.30 40.80 -3.01
N THR A 759 -31.15 40.15 -4.17
CA THR A 759 -32.13 39.16 -4.68
C THR A 759 -31.56 37.74 -4.69
N LEU A 760 -32.36 36.78 -4.23
CA LEU A 760 -32.04 35.36 -4.33
C LEU A 760 -32.61 34.75 -5.62
N GLY A 761 -31.85 33.85 -6.23
CA GLY A 761 -32.25 33.02 -7.36
C GLY A 761 -32.29 31.54 -6.99
N VAL A 762 -32.93 30.72 -7.83
CA VAL A 762 -32.93 29.26 -7.70
C VAL A 762 -32.00 28.69 -8.76
N LEU A 763 -31.12 27.75 -8.39
CA LEU A 763 -30.25 27.06 -9.33
C LEU A 763 -31.09 26.25 -10.33
N GLY A 764 -30.70 26.26 -11.60
CA GLY A 764 -31.34 25.42 -12.64
C GLY A 764 -31.18 23.91 -12.39
N TYR A 765 -30.16 23.54 -11.61
CA TYR A 765 -29.94 22.19 -11.11
C TYR A 765 -29.52 22.27 -9.61
N PRO A 766 -30.24 21.62 -8.68
CA PRO A 766 -29.92 21.69 -7.26
C PRO A 766 -28.61 20.95 -6.93
N LEU A 767 -27.78 21.52 -6.07
CA LEU A 767 -26.49 20.97 -5.68
C LEU A 767 -26.51 20.65 -4.18
N HIS A 768 -26.81 19.38 -3.88
CA HIS A 768 -26.90 18.83 -2.52
C HIS A 768 -25.86 17.72 -2.33
N GLY A 769 -24.86 17.96 -1.48
CA GLY A 769 -23.78 17.01 -1.20
C GLY A 769 -22.80 16.83 -2.35
N LYS A 770 -22.48 17.92 -3.07
CA LYS A 770 -21.52 17.89 -4.17
C LYS A 770 -20.31 18.78 -3.87
N PRO A 771 -19.07 18.27 -4.04
CA PRO A 771 -17.89 19.13 -4.03
C PRO A 771 -17.90 20.01 -5.27
N THR A 772 -17.45 21.25 -5.14
CA THR A 772 -17.32 22.18 -6.25
C THR A 772 -16.13 23.10 -6.01
N PRO A 773 -15.27 23.32 -7.01
CA PRO A 773 -14.18 24.28 -6.88
C PRO A 773 -14.74 25.70 -6.81
N VAL A 774 -14.20 26.50 -5.89
CA VAL A 774 -14.49 27.94 -5.75
C VAL A 774 -13.20 28.73 -5.81
N SER A 775 -13.27 29.89 -6.46
CA SER A 775 -12.15 30.81 -6.63
C SER A 775 -12.39 32.11 -5.87
N LEU A 776 -11.34 32.60 -5.22
CA LEU A 776 -11.37 33.87 -4.47
C LEU A 776 -11.33 35.07 -5.43
N THR A 777 -12.16 36.08 -5.17
CA THR A 777 -12.08 37.37 -5.86
C THR A 777 -10.89 38.19 -5.33
N PRO A 778 -10.49 39.31 -5.97
CA PRO A 778 -9.46 40.19 -5.40
C PRO A 778 -9.75 40.61 -3.96
N LEU A 779 -11.02 40.85 -3.61
CA LEU A 779 -11.46 41.15 -2.24
C LEU A 779 -11.41 39.90 -1.34
N GLY A 780 -11.66 38.71 -1.87
CA GLY A 780 -11.45 37.45 -1.13
C GLY A 780 -10.00 37.20 -0.75
N LYS A 781 -9.04 37.81 -1.46
CA LYS A 781 -7.59 37.67 -1.22
C LYS A 781 -7.01 38.74 -0.28
N SER A 782 -7.82 39.66 0.23
CA SER A 782 -7.33 40.73 1.13
C SER A 782 -6.91 40.18 2.50
N ASP A 783 -6.03 40.91 3.20
CA ASP A 783 -5.51 40.51 4.51
C ASP A 783 -6.55 40.47 5.63
N ASP A 784 -7.70 41.11 5.41
CA ASP A 784 -8.86 41.18 6.31
C ASP A 784 -10.05 40.33 5.82
N SER A 785 -9.79 39.42 4.88
CA SER A 785 -10.76 38.47 4.35
C SER A 785 -10.85 37.23 5.25
N ILE A 786 -12.06 36.66 5.37
CA ILE A 786 -12.27 35.37 6.03
C ILE A 786 -11.54 34.21 5.33
N PHE A 787 -11.04 34.41 4.10
CA PHE A 787 -10.29 33.42 3.33
C PHE A 787 -8.77 33.58 3.43
N ARG A 788 -8.26 34.45 4.32
CA ARG A 788 -6.82 34.63 4.52
C ARG A 788 -6.14 33.28 4.81
N GLY A 789 -5.06 33.00 4.08
CA GLY A 789 -4.27 31.77 4.24
C GLY A 789 -4.85 30.53 3.54
N ILE A 790 -5.91 30.70 2.73
CA ILE A 790 -6.51 29.62 1.93
C ILE A 790 -6.07 29.77 0.46
N PRO A 791 -5.85 28.66 -0.27
CA PRO A 791 -5.50 28.71 -1.70
C PRO A 791 -6.50 29.53 -2.53
N GLU A 792 -6.02 30.11 -3.64
CA GLU A 792 -6.87 30.89 -4.55
C GLU A 792 -8.07 30.12 -5.07
N THR A 793 -7.92 28.81 -5.29
CA THR A 793 -9.02 27.91 -5.66
C THR A 793 -9.00 26.68 -4.76
N PHE A 794 -10.16 26.28 -4.25
CA PHE A 794 -10.31 25.12 -3.37
C PHE A 794 -11.71 24.51 -3.48
N ASP A 795 -11.84 23.23 -3.12
CA ASP A 795 -13.12 22.52 -3.16
C ASP A 795 -13.95 22.76 -1.89
N VAL A 796 -15.26 22.95 -2.10
CA VAL A 796 -16.24 23.15 -1.03
C VAL A 796 -17.51 22.35 -1.24
N ALA A 797 -18.20 22.08 -0.14
CA ALA A 797 -19.46 21.35 -0.13
C ALA A 797 -20.68 22.24 -0.40
N ARG A 798 -21.40 21.97 -1.50
CA ARG A 798 -22.67 22.64 -1.80
C ARG A 798 -23.86 21.83 -1.29
N TYR A 799 -24.71 22.47 -0.48
CA TYR A 799 -26.01 21.96 -0.03
C TYR A 799 -27.10 23.02 -0.20
N HIS A 800 -27.19 23.63 -1.37
CA HIS A 800 -28.11 24.75 -1.59
C HIS A 800 -28.80 24.68 -2.94
N SER A 801 -30.05 25.16 -2.96
CA SER A 801 -30.82 25.41 -4.17
C SER A 801 -30.96 26.91 -4.44
N LEU A 802 -30.95 27.72 -3.37
CA LEU A 802 -31.02 29.18 -3.44
C LEU A 802 -29.60 29.77 -3.46
N HIS A 803 -29.43 30.89 -4.14
CA HIS A 803 -28.15 31.61 -4.16
C HIS A 803 -28.37 33.11 -4.35
N GLY A 804 -27.42 33.93 -3.92
CA GLY A 804 -27.42 35.36 -4.23
C GLY A 804 -27.15 35.61 -5.72
N ILE A 805 -28.00 36.39 -6.37
CA ILE A 805 -27.79 36.80 -7.77
C ILE A 805 -26.76 37.92 -7.78
N LYS A 806 -25.56 37.64 -8.29
CA LYS A 806 -24.40 38.56 -8.30
C LYS A 806 -24.75 39.98 -8.77
N ASP A 807 -25.44 40.11 -9.90
CA ASP A 807 -25.77 41.41 -10.51
C ASP A 807 -26.91 42.16 -9.79
N LYS A 808 -27.53 41.51 -8.80
CA LYS A 808 -28.60 42.08 -7.95
C LYS A 808 -28.19 42.16 -6.48
N LEU A 809 -26.89 42.10 -6.19
CA LEU A 809 -26.39 42.40 -4.85
C LEU A 809 -26.31 43.92 -4.64
N PRO A 810 -26.66 44.43 -3.45
CA PRO A 810 -26.50 45.84 -3.11
C PRO A 810 -25.01 46.19 -3.02
N SER A 811 -24.66 47.46 -3.23
CA SER A 811 -23.27 47.92 -3.18
C SER A 811 -22.59 47.74 -1.82
N CYS A 812 -23.35 47.52 -0.75
CA CYS A 812 -22.82 47.24 0.58
C CYS A 812 -22.36 45.79 0.78
N LEU A 813 -22.70 44.87 -0.14
CA LEU A 813 -22.26 43.47 -0.09
C LEU A 813 -21.24 43.19 -1.20
N GLU A 814 -20.01 42.97 -0.79
CA GLU A 814 -18.90 42.64 -1.67
C GLU A 814 -18.75 41.14 -1.82
N VAL A 815 -18.54 40.68 -3.07
CA VAL A 815 -18.35 39.25 -3.36
C VAL A 815 -16.89 38.86 -3.12
N THR A 816 -16.68 37.91 -2.22
CA THR A 816 -15.34 37.44 -1.82
C THR A 816 -14.96 36.08 -2.44
N ALA A 817 -15.94 35.25 -2.81
CA ALA A 817 -15.69 34.00 -3.53
C ALA A 817 -16.78 33.68 -4.56
N LEU A 818 -16.40 33.02 -5.65
CA LEU A 818 -17.28 32.58 -6.75
C LEU A 818 -17.00 31.13 -7.11
N SER A 819 -18.02 30.37 -7.48
CA SER A 819 -17.82 29.07 -8.16
C SER A 819 -17.62 29.23 -9.66
N GLU A 820 -17.19 28.15 -10.34
CA GLU A 820 -16.98 28.13 -11.79
C GLU A 820 -18.24 28.49 -12.59
N ASP A 821 -19.43 28.12 -12.10
CA ASP A 821 -20.73 28.48 -12.68
C ASP A 821 -21.19 29.92 -12.35
N GLY A 822 -20.31 30.74 -11.77
CA GLY A 822 -20.55 32.17 -11.52
C GLY A 822 -21.43 32.48 -10.31
N ILE A 823 -21.68 31.48 -9.46
CA ILE A 823 -22.53 31.62 -8.27
C ILE A 823 -21.74 32.23 -7.12
N VAL A 824 -22.37 33.14 -6.38
CA VAL A 824 -21.78 33.80 -5.20
C VAL A 824 -21.58 32.76 -4.09
N MET A 825 -20.32 32.58 -3.69
CA MET A 825 -19.90 31.59 -2.69
C MET A 825 -19.41 32.19 -1.38
N GLY A 826 -19.03 33.46 -1.40
CA GLY A 826 -18.67 34.23 -0.22
C GLY A 826 -19.04 35.69 -0.39
N ILE A 827 -19.47 36.33 0.70
CA ILE A 827 -19.74 37.77 0.77
C ILE A 827 -19.12 38.39 2.03
N LYS A 828 -18.85 39.70 1.97
CA LYS A 828 -18.48 40.55 3.09
C LYS A 828 -19.25 41.88 3.00
N HIS A 829 -19.68 42.42 4.13
CA HIS A 829 -20.27 43.77 4.15
C HIS A 829 -19.17 44.83 4.16
N ALA A 830 -19.33 45.89 3.38
CA ALA A 830 -18.32 46.94 3.19
C ALA A 830 -18.03 47.82 4.44
N GLU A 831 -18.83 47.71 5.51
CA GLU A 831 -18.81 48.66 6.64
C GLU A 831 -19.11 47.95 7.97
N LEU A 832 -20.04 47.00 7.97
CA LEU A 832 -20.39 46.21 9.14
C LEU A 832 -19.49 44.96 9.23
N PRO A 833 -19.16 44.46 10.45
CA PRO A 833 -18.39 43.23 10.64
C PRO A 833 -19.25 41.99 10.35
N TYR A 834 -19.65 41.83 9.08
CA TYR A 834 -20.52 40.79 8.59
C TYR A 834 -19.89 40.11 7.39
N ALA A 835 -19.81 38.79 7.43
CA ALA A 835 -19.38 37.98 6.30
C ALA A 835 -20.17 36.67 6.27
N ALA A 836 -20.22 36.03 5.10
CA ALA A 836 -20.91 34.76 4.98
C ALA A 836 -20.34 33.91 3.84
N VAL A 837 -20.58 32.60 3.94
CA VAL A 837 -20.27 31.62 2.89
C VAL A 837 -21.53 30.85 2.50
N GLN A 838 -21.67 30.53 1.20
CA GLN A 838 -22.84 29.80 0.68
C GLN A 838 -22.68 28.29 0.87
N PHE A 839 -21.45 27.81 0.92
CA PHE A 839 -21.09 26.42 1.12
C PHE A 839 -20.96 26.09 2.61
N HIS A 840 -20.78 24.81 2.93
CA HIS A 840 -20.67 24.31 4.30
C HIS A 840 -19.19 24.09 4.68
N PRO A 841 -18.56 24.99 5.45
CA PRO A 841 -17.17 24.84 5.88
C PRO A 841 -16.96 23.62 6.80
N GLU A 842 -18.01 23.16 7.48
CA GLU A 842 -18.00 22.01 8.40
C GLU A 842 -18.20 20.65 7.71
N SER A 843 -18.51 20.66 6.40
CA SER A 843 -18.80 19.43 5.67
C SER A 843 -17.53 18.64 5.36
N ILE A 844 -17.67 17.33 5.35
CA ILE A 844 -16.63 16.37 4.93
C ILE A 844 -16.15 16.56 3.48
N LEU A 845 -16.95 17.24 2.64
CA LEU A 845 -16.60 17.56 1.25
C LEU A 845 -15.83 18.90 1.12
N THR A 846 -15.70 19.66 2.22
CA THR A 846 -14.82 20.82 2.30
C THR A 846 -13.57 20.42 3.08
N ASN A 847 -12.38 20.80 2.61
CA ASN A 847 -11.14 20.48 3.34
C ASN A 847 -11.23 21.00 4.80
N PRO A 848 -11.08 20.14 5.83
CA PRO A 848 -11.25 20.53 7.22
C PRO A 848 -10.34 21.69 7.66
N ALA A 849 -9.11 21.74 7.14
CA ALA A 849 -8.18 22.83 7.43
C ALA A 849 -8.69 24.17 6.88
N HIS A 850 -9.24 24.17 5.67
CA HIS A 850 -9.84 25.37 5.08
C HIS A 850 -11.10 25.79 5.83
N GLY A 851 -11.99 24.83 6.13
CA GLY A 851 -13.19 25.07 6.91
C GLY A 851 -12.89 25.68 8.27
N MET A 852 -11.93 25.11 8.99
CA MET A 852 -11.45 25.63 10.28
C MET A 852 -10.82 27.02 10.13
N MET A 853 -9.99 27.24 9.11
CA MET A 853 -9.35 28.54 8.86
C MET A 853 -10.37 29.65 8.61
N ILE A 854 -11.43 29.38 7.83
CA ILE A 854 -12.53 30.34 7.61
C ILE A 854 -13.16 30.76 8.94
N LEU A 855 -13.44 29.81 9.83
CA LEU A 855 -14.06 30.09 11.12
C LEU A 855 -13.11 30.85 12.06
N LYS A 856 -11.81 30.49 12.07
CA LYS A 856 -10.77 31.23 12.81
C LYS A 856 -10.68 32.68 12.33
N ASN A 857 -10.64 32.89 11.01
CA ASN A 857 -10.58 34.23 10.41
C ASN A 857 -11.86 35.03 10.68
N ALA A 858 -13.04 34.40 10.63
CA ALA A 858 -14.30 35.05 10.99
C ALA A 858 -14.26 35.56 12.44
N LEU A 859 -13.79 34.73 13.39
CA LEU A 859 -13.61 35.14 14.79
C LEU A 859 -12.57 36.23 14.99
N ALA A 860 -11.53 36.27 14.16
CA ALA A 860 -10.47 37.27 14.25
C ALA A 860 -10.89 38.62 13.66
N PHE A 861 -11.55 38.62 12.50
CA PHE A 861 -11.77 39.83 11.71
C PHE A 861 -13.15 40.45 11.89
N LEU A 862 -14.15 39.72 12.38
CA LEU A 862 -15.50 40.26 12.57
C LEU A 862 -15.68 40.79 14.01
N HIS A 863 -15.33 42.06 14.21
CA HIS A 863 -15.56 42.78 15.47
C HIS A 863 -15.93 44.25 15.21
N TYR A 864 -16.55 44.88 16.20
CA TYR A 864 -16.69 46.34 16.22
C TYR A 864 -15.52 46.92 17.04
N ASP A 865 -14.87 47.96 16.52
CA ASP A 865 -13.84 48.67 17.28
C ASP A 865 -14.41 49.27 18.57
N ALA A 866 -13.60 49.24 19.65
CA ALA A 866 -14.02 49.63 21.00
C ALA A 866 -14.31 51.13 21.16
N ASP A 867 -13.79 51.97 20.26
CA ASP A 867 -13.93 53.43 20.32
C ASP A 867 -14.58 53.95 19.04
N GLY A 868 -15.87 54.27 19.14
CA GLY A 868 -16.55 55.05 18.11
C GLY A 868 -16.17 56.52 18.20
N GLU A 869 -15.04 56.94 17.62
CA GLU A 869 -14.84 58.30 17.14
C GLU A 869 -14.12 58.29 15.78
N ASN A 870 -14.63 59.08 14.85
CA ASN A 870 -14.01 59.38 13.58
C ASN A 870 -12.54 59.79 13.78
N PHE A 871 -11.61 58.94 13.34
CA PHE A 871 -10.27 59.38 12.96
C PHE A 871 -10.10 59.17 11.47
N LEU A 872 -10.14 60.29 10.76
CA LEU A 872 -9.50 60.41 9.45
C LEU A 872 -8.07 59.92 9.57
N ASP A 873 -7.81 58.84 8.85
CA ASP A 873 -6.59 58.47 8.15
C ASP A 873 -5.34 59.32 8.44
N GLU A 874 -4.34 58.69 9.05
CA GLU A 874 -2.91 58.95 8.82
C GLU A 874 -2.10 57.79 9.45
N ARG A 875 -2.16 56.59 8.84
CA ARG A 875 -1.18 55.53 9.11
C ARG A 875 -0.36 55.30 7.86
N THR A 876 0.71 56.08 7.68
CA THR A 876 1.62 55.88 6.55
C THR A 876 2.39 54.58 6.74
N SER A 877 2.06 53.54 5.96
CA SER A 877 2.80 52.28 5.95
C SER A 877 4.21 52.48 5.38
N ALA A 878 5.17 51.61 5.73
CA ALA A 878 6.52 51.65 5.14
C ALA A 878 6.51 51.61 3.59
N VAL A 879 5.46 51.01 3.02
CA VAL A 879 5.22 50.93 1.56
C VAL A 879 4.82 52.29 0.99
N GLU A 880 3.98 53.06 1.69
CA GLU A 880 3.58 54.41 1.29
C GLU A 880 4.72 55.42 1.42
N ILE A 881 5.58 55.30 2.45
CA ILE A 881 6.80 56.11 2.57
C ILE A 881 7.71 55.86 1.36
N ILE A 882 7.87 54.61 0.94
CA ILE A 882 8.70 54.26 -0.23
C ILE A 882 8.09 54.81 -1.52
N ALA A 883 6.77 54.69 -1.71
CA ALA A 883 6.06 55.25 -2.87
C ALA A 883 6.17 56.79 -2.96
N GLN A 884 6.16 57.48 -1.81
CA GLN A 884 6.38 58.94 -1.76
C GLN A 884 7.83 59.33 -2.11
N LEU A 885 8.81 58.52 -1.72
CA LEU A 885 10.24 58.76 -1.98
C LEU A 885 10.67 58.39 -3.41
N GLU A 886 9.94 57.52 -4.12
CA GLU A 886 10.24 57.12 -5.51
C GLU A 886 10.27 58.31 -6.48
N ASN A 887 9.40 59.29 -6.25
CA ASN A 887 9.25 60.49 -7.08
C ASN A 887 10.34 61.54 -6.87
N LEU A 888 11.20 61.40 -5.85
CA LEU A 888 12.28 62.35 -5.57
C LEU A 888 13.52 62.08 -6.45
N GLY A 889 14.20 63.16 -6.82
CA GLY A 889 15.48 63.09 -7.53
C GLY A 889 16.63 62.61 -6.62
N VAL A 890 17.67 62.02 -7.20
CA VAL A 890 18.84 61.51 -6.43
C VAL A 890 19.50 62.62 -5.59
N SER A 891 19.58 63.84 -6.11
CA SER A 891 20.17 64.98 -5.39
C SER A 891 19.36 65.36 -4.15
N GLU A 892 18.03 65.30 -4.23
CA GLU A 892 17.11 65.66 -3.15
C GLU A 892 17.06 64.60 -2.06
N LEU A 893 17.12 63.32 -2.43
CA LEU A 893 17.27 62.20 -1.49
C LEU A 893 18.59 62.30 -0.70
N LYS A 894 19.69 62.69 -1.35
CA LYS A 894 20.98 62.90 -0.69
C LYS A 894 20.94 64.06 0.30
N GLU A 895 20.28 65.15 -0.05
CA GLU A 895 20.12 66.32 0.82
C GLU A 895 19.28 66.00 2.06
N ARG A 896 18.17 65.27 1.90
CA ARG A 896 17.34 64.80 3.02
C ARG A 896 18.10 63.85 3.94
N LEU A 897 18.85 62.89 3.40
CA LEU A 897 19.69 62.00 4.22
C LEU A 897 20.76 62.76 5.00
N LEU A 898 21.44 63.74 4.38
CA LEU A 898 22.41 64.59 5.07
C LEU A 898 21.77 65.42 6.19
N SER A 899 20.52 65.88 6.01
CA SER A 899 19.80 66.67 7.02
C SER A 899 19.49 65.90 8.31
N VAL A 900 19.42 64.57 8.23
CA VAL A 900 19.20 63.66 9.37
C VAL A 900 20.48 62.92 9.77
N GLY A 901 21.64 63.36 9.27
CA GLY A 901 22.93 62.80 9.63
C GLY A 901 23.21 61.41 9.06
N LEU A 902 22.55 60.97 7.99
CA LEU A 902 22.78 59.65 7.38
C LEU A 902 23.66 59.73 6.14
N SER A 903 24.37 58.63 5.85
CA SER A 903 25.25 58.55 4.69
C SER A 903 24.49 58.75 3.37
N SER A 904 24.96 59.68 2.54
CA SER A 904 24.41 59.99 1.21
C SER A 904 25.10 59.26 0.05
N THR A 905 25.93 58.26 0.34
CA THR A 905 26.61 57.41 -0.66
C THR A 905 25.80 56.14 -0.96
N GLY A 906 25.57 55.84 -2.24
CA GLY A 906 24.83 54.67 -2.70
C GLY A 906 24.05 54.93 -3.99
N THR A 907 23.41 53.89 -4.53
CA THR A 907 22.44 53.98 -5.64
C THR A 907 21.12 54.61 -5.17
N LYS A 908 20.27 55.11 -6.09
CA LYS A 908 18.98 55.76 -5.74
C LYS A 908 18.14 54.88 -4.81
N SER A 909 18.00 53.60 -5.13
CA SER A 909 17.23 52.64 -4.34
C SER A 909 17.80 52.44 -2.93
N GLN A 910 19.13 52.41 -2.79
CA GLN A 910 19.79 52.31 -1.46
C GLN A 910 19.57 53.56 -0.61
N LEU A 911 19.56 54.76 -1.21
CA LEU A 911 19.28 56.01 -0.52
C LEU A 911 17.83 56.08 -0.05
N MET A 912 16.88 55.65 -0.90
CA MET A 912 15.46 55.59 -0.55
C MET A 912 15.19 54.62 0.60
N VAL A 913 15.72 53.39 0.52
CA VAL A 913 15.52 52.36 1.56
C VAL A 913 16.08 52.86 2.89
N ARG A 914 17.26 53.50 2.88
CA ARG A 914 17.88 54.07 4.09
C ARG A 914 17.01 55.16 4.73
N LEU A 915 16.47 56.07 3.92
CA LEU A 915 15.62 57.16 4.41
C LEU A 915 14.26 56.63 4.90
N ALA A 916 13.64 55.71 4.17
CA ALA A 916 12.38 55.07 4.55
C ALA A 916 12.51 54.28 5.86
N LEU A 917 13.60 53.51 6.01
CA LEU A 917 13.90 52.75 7.22
C LEU A 917 14.09 53.68 8.42
N TRP A 918 14.80 54.80 8.26
CA TRP A 918 14.96 55.79 9.33
C TRP A 918 13.64 56.46 9.71
N MET A 919 12.83 56.90 8.73
CA MET A 919 11.53 57.54 8.98
C MET A 919 10.60 56.60 9.76
N HIS A 920 10.48 55.35 9.31
CA HIS A 920 9.61 54.37 9.94
C HIS A 920 10.09 53.98 11.35
N LYS A 921 11.39 53.72 11.53
CA LYS A 921 11.94 53.30 12.84
C LYS A 921 12.05 54.46 13.83
N SER A 922 12.25 55.70 13.38
CA SER A 922 12.20 56.90 14.24
C SER A 922 10.79 57.13 14.79
N GLU A 923 9.75 56.93 13.97
CA GLU A 923 8.34 56.99 14.41
C GLU A 923 8.02 55.92 15.46
N GLU A 924 8.43 54.66 15.23
CA GLU A 924 8.24 53.59 16.21
C GLU A 924 9.00 53.86 17.52
N PHE A 925 10.22 54.41 17.43
CA PHE A 925 11.02 54.78 18.60
C PHE A 925 10.37 55.90 19.42
N LYS A 926 9.89 56.97 18.76
CA LYS A 926 9.19 58.09 19.42
C LYS A 926 7.85 57.67 20.04
N ALA A 927 7.15 56.73 19.41
CA ALA A 927 5.89 56.18 19.93
C ALA A 927 6.09 55.13 21.03
N GLY A 928 7.33 54.84 21.44
CA GLY A 928 7.65 53.84 22.46
C GLY A 928 7.43 52.39 22.02
N ARG A 929 7.29 52.15 20.71
CA ARG A 929 7.07 50.81 20.12
C ARG A 929 8.36 50.10 19.72
N LEU A 930 9.49 50.81 19.63
CA LEU A 930 10.81 50.24 19.34
C LEU A 930 11.72 50.34 20.58
N GLU A 931 11.96 49.22 21.26
CA GLU A 931 12.83 49.14 22.44
C GLU A 931 14.23 48.59 22.07
N LEU A 932 15.19 49.48 21.85
CA LEU A 932 16.52 49.12 21.35
C LEU A 932 17.38 48.32 22.36
N ALA A 933 17.12 48.46 23.66
CA ALA A 933 17.81 47.70 24.71
C ALA A 933 17.47 46.19 24.65
N GLY A 934 16.24 45.87 24.25
CA GLY A 934 15.72 44.49 24.12
C GLY A 934 16.25 43.73 22.90
N MET A 935 16.80 44.43 21.89
CA MET A 935 17.29 43.82 20.66
C MET A 935 18.63 43.08 20.88
N THR A 936 18.86 42.03 20.10
CA THR A 936 20.10 41.26 20.09
C THR A 936 21.22 42.01 19.35
N VAL A 937 22.49 41.65 19.60
CA VAL A 937 23.64 42.30 18.94
C VAL A 937 23.61 42.18 17.41
N PRO A 938 23.22 41.03 16.81
CA PRO A 938 23.05 40.93 15.35
C PRO A 938 21.98 41.88 14.79
N GLU A 939 20.81 41.97 15.42
CA GLU A 939 19.72 42.85 14.97
C GLU A 939 20.11 44.33 15.02
N LEU A 940 20.83 44.74 16.08
CA LEU A 940 21.36 46.10 16.19
C LEU A 940 22.42 46.39 15.11
N ARG A 941 23.24 45.40 14.72
CA ARG A 941 24.22 45.55 13.63
C ARG A 941 23.54 45.67 12.27
N GLU A 942 22.50 44.88 12.02
CA GLU A 942 21.72 44.93 10.79
C GLU A 942 20.98 46.27 10.65
N LEU A 943 20.34 46.75 11.72
CA LEU A 943 19.67 48.05 11.73
C LEU A 943 20.66 49.21 11.47
N LYS A 944 21.83 49.16 12.11
CA LYS A 944 22.92 50.11 11.87
C LYS A 944 23.41 50.07 10.41
N GLN A 945 23.53 48.88 9.83
CA GLN A 945 23.97 48.71 8.44
C GLN A 945 22.93 49.22 7.45
N GLY A 946 21.64 48.97 7.69
CA GLY A 946 20.53 49.49 6.90
C GLY A 946 20.49 51.02 6.88
N LEU A 947 20.76 51.65 8.04
CA LEU A 947 20.88 53.11 8.16
C LEU A 947 22.18 53.67 7.57
N GLY A 948 23.16 52.83 7.24
CA GLY A 948 24.43 53.24 6.63
C GLY A 948 25.37 54.02 7.55
N LEU A 949 25.25 53.81 8.87
CA LEU A 949 26.10 54.44 9.88
C LEU A 949 27.52 53.83 9.85
N LYS A 950 28.55 54.68 9.70
CA LYS A 950 29.96 54.23 9.56
C LYS A 950 30.69 54.20 10.92
N GLY A 951 31.68 53.31 11.04
CA GLY A 951 32.55 53.17 12.23
C GLY A 951 32.43 51.79 12.90
N THR A 952 33.50 51.34 13.55
CA THR A 952 33.50 50.09 14.34
C THR A 952 33.02 50.41 15.75
N THR A 953 31.80 50.01 16.10
CA THR A 953 31.32 50.04 17.49
C THR A 953 31.40 48.61 18.06
N PRO A 954 32.33 48.33 18.98
CA PRO A 954 32.64 46.95 19.39
C PRO A 954 31.63 46.31 20.35
N THR A 955 30.85 47.08 21.13
CA THR A 955 29.97 46.53 22.18
C THR A 955 28.47 46.85 22.00
N LYS A 956 27.59 46.04 22.63
CA LYS A 956 26.11 46.19 22.53
C LYS A 956 25.64 47.57 22.98
N GLY A 957 26.15 48.06 24.11
CA GLY A 957 25.76 49.37 24.64
C GLY A 957 26.12 50.53 23.71
N GLU A 958 27.26 50.47 23.03
CA GLU A 958 27.66 51.50 22.07
C GLU A 958 26.82 51.44 20.78
N LEU A 959 26.32 50.27 20.38
CA LEU A 959 25.38 50.13 19.25
C LEU A 959 24.00 50.70 19.58
N THR A 960 23.48 50.38 20.77
CA THR A 960 22.19 50.91 21.24
C THR A 960 22.23 52.44 21.34
N ASN A 961 23.26 53.01 21.99
CA ASN A 961 23.41 54.46 22.12
C ASN A 961 23.51 55.16 20.75
N ALA A 962 24.29 54.61 19.81
CA ALA A 962 24.45 55.21 18.48
C ALA A 962 23.13 55.23 17.67
N LEU A 963 22.28 54.21 17.83
CA LEU A 963 20.96 54.15 17.19
C LEU A 963 19.94 55.06 17.88
N GLU A 964 19.97 55.16 19.20
CA GLU A 964 19.15 56.10 19.98
C GLU A 964 19.46 57.56 19.62
N GLU A 965 20.75 57.91 19.50
CA GLU A 965 21.19 59.25 19.06
C GLU A 965 20.73 59.55 17.62
N CYS A 966 20.75 58.56 16.73
CA CYS A 966 20.31 58.68 15.34
C CYS A 966 18.78 58.90 15.21
N PHE A 967 17.97 58.21 16.02
CA PHE A 967 16.50 58.34 15.96
C PHE A 967 15.96 59.52 16.77
N SER A 968 16.70 59.99 17.78
CA SER A 968 16.38 61.20 18.55
C SER A 968 16.78 62.51 17.85
N GLY A 969 17.57 62.43 16.77
CA GLY A 969 17.96 63.59 15.95
C GLY A 969 19.09 64.43 16.54
N SER A 970 19.90 63.86 17.44
CA SER A 970 20.82 64.61 18.29
C SER A 970 22.20 64.89 17.65
N ILE A 971 22.61 64.19 16.58
CA ILE A 971 23.92 64.38 15.90
C ILE A 971 23.86 64.08 14.39
N GLN A 972 24.73 64.74 13.59
CA GLN A 972 25.16 64.32 12.24
C GLN A 972 26.10 63.10 12.32
N CYS A 973 25.67 61.91 11.86
CA CYS A 973 26.54 60.73 11.76
C CYS A 973 27.46 60.71 10.52
#